data_AF-A0A654FIU3-F1
#
_entry.id   AF-A0A654FIU3-F1
#
_cell.length_a   1.000
_cell.length_b   1.000
_cell.length_c   1.000
_cell.angle_alpha   90.00
_cell.angle_beta   90.00
_cell.angle_gamma   90.00
#
_symmetry.space_group_name_H-M   'P 1'
#
loop_
_entity.id
_entity.type
_entity.pdbx_description
1 polymer ?
#
loop_
_entity_poly.entity_id
_entity_poly.type
_entity_poly.pdbx_seq_one_letter_code
_entity_poly.pdbx_strand_id
1 'polypeptide(L)'
;MAENIMVDSHVWVEDPERAWIDGVVLNIKGEEAEIKTNDGRDVIANLSRLYPKDTEAPSEGVEDMTTLSYLHEPAVLDNLATRYELNEIYTYTGNILIAVNPFQGLPHLYDAEVMEKYKEAYFKELNPHVFAIGGIAYREMINEGRNKCILVSGESGSGKTETTKMLMRYLAYFGGHTAVEGRTVENQVLESNPVLEAFGNAKTVKNNNSSRFGKFVEIQFDDVGRISGAAIRTYLLERSRVCQVSDPERNYHCFYLLCAAPPEDVERFKLGDPKSFRYLNQSSCYKLDGVNDAEEYLATRRAMDVVGISEKEQDAIFRVVASILHLGNIEFSKGEDADSSSVKDEQSMFHLQMTSELLMCDPHSLEDALCKRMMVTPEEVIKRSLDPLGAAVSRDGLAKTIYSRLFDWLVNKINISIGQDSHSRRLIGVLDIYGFESFKTNSFEQFCINYTNEKLQQHFNQHVFKMEQGEYQKEEIDWSYVEFVDNKDVVDLIEKKPGGIIALLDEACMLPKSTPETFSEKLYHTFKDHKRFMKPKLTRSDFTLVHYAGDVQYQSDQFLDKNKDYVVAEHQDLLNASKCSFVSGLFPPLPKESSKSKFSSIGARFKLQLQQLMETLNSTEPHYIRCVKPNNLLQPTVFDNANVLHQLRSGGVLEAIRVKCAGYPTNRTFIEFLNRFLILAPEILKGEYEAEVACKWILEKKGLTGYQIGKSKVFLRAGQMAELDAHRTRVLGESARMIQGQVRTRLTRERFVLMRRASVNIQANWRGNIARKISKEMRREEAAIKIQKNLRRQIAKKDYGKTKSSALTLQSGVRTMAARHEFRYKLTTRAATVIQAYWRGYSAISDYKKLKRVSLLCKSNLRGRIARKQLGQSKQADRKEETEKERKVELSNRAEEAVDMSFVLHSEQSDDAESGHGRKAKLSIESEDGLDKSSVLHSEQSDDEELGHERKTKLSIESEDGHSDQSDDEEIEHERKTKHCIQAEDGIEKSYVMHSDQSDDEEIGHKRKTKHSIQAEDGIEKSFVVHSDQSDDEEIGHERKTKHAIQVEDGIQKSFVTCSEKPYNTFSVVSQITSPIRDTEIESLTAEVEMLKALLQVEKQRADISERKCAEARELGERRRKRLEETERRVYQLQDSLNRLLYSMSDQFSQLKSILRSPSMSASTMASAPVVRDDLADSSENSEASSSDSDFTFPAPSPSSDNFSTFNPNQLQVIVQDLSTTEAKGTESYDSDKEGGFEDYF
;
A
#
# COMPACT_ATOMS: atom_id res chain seq x y z
N MET A 1 -2.60 -26.60 -14.65
CA MET A 1 -2.19 -25.19 -14.85
C MET A 1 -3.38 -24.28 -15.06
N ALA A 2 -4.19 -24.44 -16.12
CA ALA A 2 -5.30 -23.54 -16.45
C ALA A 2 -6.35 -23.31 -15.34
N GLU A 3 -6.55 -24.27 -14.43
CA GLU A 3 -7.60 -24.22 -13.38
C GLU A 3 -7.32 -23.22 -12.23
N ASN A 4 -6.08 -22.73 -12.08
CA ASN A 4 -5.67 -21.92 -10.92
C ASN A 4 -5.69 -20.39 -11.15
N ILE A 5 -6.06 -19.94 -12.36
CA ILE A 5 -6.15 -18.50 -12.68
C ILE A 5 -7.55 -17.98 -12.31
N MET A 6 -7.61 -16.98 -11.44
CA MET A 6 -8.85 -16.35 -10.97
C MET A 6 -8.97 -14.90 -11.49
N VAL A 7 -10.16 -14.30 -11.40
CA VAL A 7 -10.32 -12.84 -11.55
C VAL A 7 -9.43 -12.12 -10.51
N ASP A 8 -8.92 -10.94 -10.89
CA ASP A 8 -7.89 -10.16 -10.20
C ASP A 8 -6.49 -10.82 -10.12
N SER A 9 -6.25 -11.95 -10.82
CA SER A 9 -4.90 -12.54 -10.90
C SER A 9 -4.00 -11.78 -11.88
N HIS A 10 -2.73 -11.59 -11.50
CA HIS A 10 -1.68 -11.10 -12.39
C HIS A 10 -1.13 -12.24 -13.26
N VAL A 11 -1.07 -12.01 -14.58
CA VAL A 11 -0.68 -13.01 -15.58
C VAL A 11 0.19 -12.41 -16.67
N TRP A 12 0.97 -13.27 -17.32
CA TRP A 12 1.66 -13.02 -18.58
C TRP A 12 0.80 -13.49 -19.76
N VAL A 13 0.77 -12.69 -20.82
CA VAL A 13 0.11 -12.99 -22.10
C VAL A 13 1.06 -12.74 -23.27
N GLU A 14 0.94 -13.54 -24.33
CA GLU A 14 1.75 -13.50 -25.54
C GLU A 14 1.50 -12.19 -26.32
N ASP A 15 2.55 -11.44 -26.68
CA ASP A 15 2.47 -10.15 -27.40
C ASP A 15 3.39 -10.14 -28.64
N PRO A 16 2.91 -9.72 -29.84
CA PRO A 16 3.70 -9.77 -31.07
C PRO A 16 4.94 -8.86 -31.11
N GLU A 17 5.03 -7.82 -30.29
CA GLU A 17 6.14 -6.86 -30.29
C GLU A 17 7.10 -7.09 -29.11
N ARG A 18 6.57 -7.39 -27.91
CA ARG A 18 7.36 -7.61 -26.69
C ARG A 18 7.61 -9.09 -26.36
N ALA A 19 7.12 -10.02 -27.19
CA ALA A 19 7.01 -11.48 -26.93
C ALA A 19 6.07 -11.84 -25.77
N TRP A 20 6.24 -11.22 -24.61
CA TRP A 20 5.35 -11.33 -23.45
C TRP A 20 5.05 -9.94 -22.87
N ILE A 21 3.84 -9.76 -22.34
CA ILE A 21 3.42 -8.59 -21.56
C ILE A 21 2.61 -9.04 -20.35
N ASP A 22 2.65 -8.28 -19.26
CA ASP A 22 1.86 -8.55 -18.06
C ASP A 22 0.53 -7.79 -18.04
N GLY A 23 -0.42 -8.37 -17.31
CA GLY A 23 -1.76 -7.80 -17.11
C GLY A 23 -2.52 -8.48 -15.98
N VAL A 24 -3.73 -7.97 -15.73
CA VAL A 24 -4.65 -8.45 -14.69
C VAL A 24 -5.90 -9.04 -15.34
N VAL A 25 -6.31 -10.23 -14.92
CA VAL A 25 -7.54 -10.89 -15.40
C VAL A 25 -8.76 -10.17 -14.82
N LEU A 26 -9.51 -9.47 -15.67
CA LEU A 26 -10.74 -8.77 -15.30
C LEU A 26 -11.94 -9.72 -15.21
N ASN A 27 -11.96 -10.78 -16.03
CA ASN A 27 -13.12 -11.65 -16.19
C ASN A 27 -12.72 -13.00 -16.82
N ILE A 28 -13.51 -14.05 -16.58
CA ILE A 28 -13.29 -15.39 -17.16
C ILE A 28 -14.62 -15.90 -17.73
N LYS A 29 -14.61 -16.26 -19.02
CA LYS A 29 -15.77 -16.68 -19.82
C LYS A 29 -15.50 -18.07 -20.40
N GLY A 30 -15.67 -19.10 -19.56
CA GLY A 30 -15.35 -20.47 -19.94
C GLY A 30 -13.83 -20.67 -20.04
N GLU A 31 -13.33 -20.98 -21.24
CA GLU A 31 -11.89 -21.15 -21.48
C GLU A 31 -11.14 -19.84 -21.79
N GLU A 32 -11.85 -18.73 -22.01
CA GLU A 32 -11.25 -17.43 -22.34
C GLU A 32 -11.23 -16.49 -21.12
N ALA A 33 -10.15 -15.74 -20.96
CA ALA A 33 -10.00 -14.68 -19.97
C ALA A 33 -9.90 -13.31 -20.67
N GLU A 34 -10.55 -12.31 -20.09
CA GLU A 34 -10.42 -10.90 -20.48
C GLU A 34 -9.33 -10.28 -19.59
N ILE A 35 -8.17 -9.96 -20.17
CA ILE A 35 -6.99 -9.47 -19.46
C ILE A 35 -6.77 -7.99 -19.81
N LYS A 36 -6.56 -7.15 -18.79
CA LYS A 36 -6.09 -5.77 -18.97
C LYS A 36 -4.58 -5.72 -18.82
N THR A 37 -3.86 -5.45 -19.90
CA THR A 37 -2.40 -5.29 -19.89
C THR A 37 -1.97 -3.99 -19.20
N ASN A 38 -0.72 -3.93 -18.73
CA ASN A 38 -0.15 -2.70 -18.15
C ASN A 38 -0.07 -1.53 -19.14
N ASP A 39 0.03 -1.79 -20.46
CA ASP A 39 -0.10 -0.77 -21.51
C ASP A 39 -1.54 -0.18 -21.61
N GLY A 40 -2.49 -0.70 -20.85
CA GLY A 40 -3.91 -0.32 -20.90
C GLY A 40 -4.72 -0.97 -22.02
N ARG A 41 -4.10 -1.84 -22.84
CA ARG A 41 -4.77 -2.65 -23.87
C ARG A 41 -5.54 -3.79 -23.22
N ASP A 42 -6.82 -3.93 -23.56
CA ASP A 42 -7.63 -5.08 -23.16
C ASP A 42 -7.48 -6.20 -24.20
N VAL A 43 -7.13 -7.41 -23.75
CA VAL A 43 -6.77 -8.58 -24.58
C VAL A 43 -7.62 -9.77 -24.15
N ILE A 44 -8.07 -10.59 -25.10
CA ILE A 44 -8.75 -11.87 -24.83
C ILE A 44 -7.80 -13.01 -25.18
N ALA A 45 -7.57 -13.92 -24.24
CA ALA A 45 -6.70 -15.08 -24.42
C ALA A 45 -7.27 -16.33 -23.75
N ASN A 46 -6.98 -17.51 -24.31
CA ASN A 46 -7.38 -18.79 -23.72
C ASN A 46 -6.50 -19.11 -22.49
N LEU A 47 -7.12 -19.60 -21.42
CA LEU A 47 -6.48 -19.94 -20.13
C LEU A 47 -5.27 -20.88 -20.26
N SER A 48 -5.20 -21.70 -21.31
CA SER A 48 -4.06 -22.59 -21.58
C SER A 48 -2.77 -21.88 -22.02
N ARG A 49 -2.85 -20.60 -22.43
CA ARG A 49 -1.69 -19.79 -22.87
C ARG A 49 -1.26 -18.72 -21.86
N LEU A 50 -1.91 -18.65 -20.71
CA LEU A 50 -1.60 -17.68 -19.66
C LEU A 50 -0.67 -18.30 -18.62
N TYR A 51 0.35 -17.55 -18.22
CA TYR A 51 1.28 -17.94 -17.16
C TYR A 51 1.11 -17.01 -15.96
N PRO A 52 1.12 -17.51 -14.72
CA PRO A 52 0.99 -16.65 -13.54
C PRO A 52 2.22 -15.72 -13.41
N LYS A 53 2.00 -14.45 -13.09
CA LYS A 53 3.10 -13.52 -12.72
C LYS A 53 3.33 -13.57 -11.21
N ASP A 54 4.59 -13.59 -10.81
CA ASP A 54 4.97 -13.45 -9.40
C ASP A 54 4.90 -11.98 -9.00
N THR A 55 4.11 -11.66 -7.97
CA THR A 55 3.96 -10.31 -7.42
C THR A 55 4.78 -10.09 -6.14
N GLU A 56 5.47 -11.12 -5.65
CA GLU A 56 6.37 -11.06 -4.49
C GLU A 56 7.86 -11.15 -4.90
N ALA A 57 8.14 -11.20 -6.21
CA ALA A 57 9.50 -11.13 -6.74
C ALA A 57 10.18 -9.77 -6.43
N PRO A 58 11.50 -9.73 -6.15
CA PRO A 58 12.20 -8.48 -5.92
C PRO A 58 12.21 -7.57 -7.15
N SER A 59 12.16 -6.25 -6.95
CA SER A 59 12.26 -5.25 -8.03
C SER A 59 13.62 -5.22 -8.74
N GLU A 60 14.63 -5.88 -8.19
CA GLU A 60 15.98 -6.02 -8.74
C GLU A 60 16.18 -7.38 -9.45
N GLY A 61 15.11 -8.18 -9.55
CA GLY A 61 15.14 -9.57 -9.99
C GLY A 61 15.73 -10.52 -8.92
N VAL A 62 16.00 -11.76 -9.32
CA VAL A 62 16.69 -12.78 -8.50
C VAL A 62 17.99 -13.22 -9.15
N GLU A 63 18.99 -13.47 -8.30
CA GLU A 63 20.32 -13.91 -8.70
C GLU A 63 20.36 -15.34 -9.26
N ASP A 64 19.53 -16.24 -8.74
CA ASP A 64 19.32 -17.58 -9.28
C ASP A 64 17.84 -17.77 -9.62
N MET A 65 17.55 -17.94 -10.91
CA MET A 65 16.18 -18.08 -11.41
C MET A 65 15.46 -19.32 -10.89
N THR A 66 16.17 -20.33 -10.38
CA THR A 66 15.53 -21.48 -9.71
C THR A 66 14.87 -21.11 -8.37
N THR A 67 15.08 -19.89 -7.86
CA THR A 67 14.39 -19.34 -6.69
C THR A 67 13.07 -18.62 -7.03
N LEU A 68 12.72 -18.44 -8.31
CA LEU A 68 11.44 -17.86 -8.74
C LEU A 68 10.25 -18.73 -8.27
N SER A 69 9.15 -18.13 -7.82
CA SER A 69 7.94 -18.89 -7.46
C SER A 69 7.36 -19.63 -8.67
N TYR A 70 7.53 -19.04 -9.87
CA TYR A 70 7.06 -19.58 -11.15
C TYR A 70 8.20 -19.63 -12.17
N LEU A 71 8.90 -20.78 -12.23
CA LEU A 71 9.94 -21.02 -13.22
C LEU A 71 9.30 -21.37 -14.58
N HIS A 72 9.06 -20.35 -15.41
CA HIS A 72 8.54 -20.48 -16.78
C HIS A 72 9.16 -19.44 -17.72
N GLU A 73 8.89 -19.57 -19.02
CA GLU A 73 9.52 -18.79 -20.08
C GLU A 73 9.39 -17.26 -19.92
N PRO A 74 8.20 -16.66 -19.70
CA PRO A 74 8.10 -15.23 -19.45
C PRO A 74 8.86 -14.75 -18.19
N ALA A 75 8.82 -15.49 -17.08
CA ALA A 75 9.50 -15.07 -15.85
C ALA A 75 11.04 -15.09 -15.97
N VAL A 76 11.59 -16.03 -16.76
CA VAL A 76 13.02 -16.06 -17.10
C VAL A 76 13.42 -14.83 -17.91
N LEU A 77 12.58 -14.44 -18.88
CA LEU A 77 12.84 -13.28 -19.73
C LEU A 77 12.75 -11.97 -18.94
N ASP A 78 11.71 -11.79 -18.13
CA ASP A 78 11.47 -10.63 -17.26
C ASP A 78 12.62 -10.43 -16.25
N ASN A 79 13.11 -11.51 -15.63
CA ASN A 79 14.22 -11.46 -14.69
C ASN A 79 15.54 -11.03 -15.36
N LEU A 80 15.82 -11.56 -16.56
CA LEU A 80 17.03 -11.19 -17.32
C LEU A 80 16.96 -9.77 -17.88
N ALA A 81 15.78 -9.30 -18.28
CA ALA A 81 15.57 -7.90 -18.68
C ALA A 81 15.80 -6.94 -17.50
N THR A 82 15.12 -7.19 -16.36
CA THR A 82 15.22 -6.37 -15.15
C THR A 82 16.67 -6.26 -14.65
N ARG A 83 17.40 -7.38 -14.60
CA ARG A 83 18.82 -7.38 -14.19
C ARG A 83 19.72 -6.69 -15.23
N TYR A 84 19.45 -6.86 -16.53
CA TYR A 84 20.20 -6.15 -17.57
C TYR A 84 20.04 -4.62 -17.51
N GLU A 85 18.83 -4.12 -17.21
CA GLU A 85 18.59 -2.68 -17.00
C GLU A 85 19.41 -2.10 -15.83
N LEU A 86 19.67 -2.91 -14.80
CA LEU A 86 20.53 -2.56 -13.67
C LEU A 86 22.04 -2.75 -13.95
N ASN A 87 22.44 -3.19 -15.14
CA ASN A 87 23.79 -3.64 -15.53
C ASN A 87 24.29 -4.91 -14.80
N GLU A 88 23.39 -5.65 -14.13
CA GLU A 88 23.65 -6.94 -13.51
C GLU A 88 23.70 -8.06 -14.58
N ILE A 89 24.74 -8.03 -15.41
CA ILE A 89 24.90 -8.87 -16.62
C ILE A 89 24.96 -10.38 -16.38
N TYR A 90 25.18 -10.81 -15.14
CA TYR A 90 25.34 -12.22 -14.76
C TYR A 90 24.14 -12.69 -13.93
N THR A 91 23.64 -13.90 -14.20
CA THR A 91 22.50 -14.51 -13.48
C THR A 91 22.64 -16.03 -13.49
N TYR A 92 22.43 -16.70 -12.35
CA TYR A 92 22.41 -18.16 -12.29
C TYR A 92 21.05 -18.74 -12.73
N THR A 93 21.09 -19.98 -13.19
CA THR A 93 19.93 -20.88 -13.20
C THR A 93 20.40 -22.26 -12.72
N GLY A 94 20.33 -22.49 -11.41
CA GLY A 94 20.85 -23.69 -10.76
C GLY A 94 22.40 -23.72 -10.80
N ASN A 95 22.97 -24.56 -11.66
CA ASN A 95 24.43 -24.71 -11.81
C ASN A 95 24.97 -24.10 -13.11
N ILE A 96 24.14 -23.35 -13.84
CA ILE A 96 24.45 -22.70 -15.11
C ILE A 96 24.56 -21.20 -14.86
N LEU A 97 25.59 -20.55 -15.40
CA LEU A 97 25.70 -19.09 -15.43
C LEU A 97 25.20 -18.57 -16.79
N ILE A 98 24.27 -17.61 -16.75
CA ILE A 98 23.89 -16.80 -17.91
C ILE A 98 24.70 -15.49 -17.86
N ALA A 99 25.21 -15.06 -19.01
CA ALA A 99 25.98 -13.84 -19.18
C ALA A 99 25.40 -13.03 -20.35
N VAL A 100 24.83 -11.85 -20.09
CA VAL A 100 24.23 -10.99 -21.12
C VAL A 100 25.25 -9.92 -21.53
N ASN A 101 25.57 -9.82 -22.83
CA ASN A 101 26.60 -8.89 -23.31
C ASN A 101 26.18 -7.41 -23.09
N PRO A 102 26.89 -6.62 -22.26
CA PRO A 102 26.53 -5.21 -22.02
C PRO A 102 26.76 -4.28 -23.21
N PHE A 103 27.58 -4.68 -24.20
CA PHE A 103 28.10 -3.80 -25.26
C PHE A 103 28.85 -2.54 -24.77
N GLN A 104 29.17 -2.46 -23.48
CA GLN A 104 29.97 -1.41 -22.85
C GLN A 104 30.94 -2.02 -21.81
N GLY A 105 32.02 -1.30 -21.51
CA GLY A 105 32.97 -1.72 -20.47
C GLY A 105 32.39 -1.52 -19.07
N LEU A 106 32.48 -2.54 -18.21
CA LEU A 106 32.09 -2.50 -16.80
C LEU A 106 33.31 -2.83 -15.92
N PRO A 107 34.22 -1.87 -15.65
CA PRO A 107 35.51 -2.16 -15.00
C PRO A 107 35.34 -2.77 -13.60
N HIS A 108 34.39 -2.25 -12.82
CA HIS A 108 34.08 -2.61 -11.44
C HIS A 108 33.67 -4.09 -11.22
N LEU A 109 33.46 -4.88 -12.28
CA LEU A 109 33.23 -6.33 -12.20
C LEU A 109 34.52 -7.15 -12.31
N TYR A 110 35.60 -6.58 -12.86
CA TYR A 110 36.81 -7.29 -13.26
C TYR A 110 38.09 -6.78 -12.61
N ASP A 111 37.99 -5.85 -11.66
CA ASP A 111 39.12 -5.33 -10.88
C ASP A 111 39.72 -6.39 -9.94
N ALA A 112 41.00 -6.23 -9.60
CA ALA A 112 41.74 -7.19 -8.78
C ALA A 112 41.14 -7.41 -7.38
N GLU A 113 40.50 -6.40 -6.79
CA GLU A 113 39.76 -6.56 -5.54
C GLU A 113 38.58 -7.52 -5.66
N VAL A 114 37.91 -7.54 -6.82
CA VAL A 114 36.79 -8.45 -7.09
C VAL A 114 37.33 -9.87 -7.25
N MET A 115 38.50 -10.04 -7.89
CA MET A 115 39.16 -11.34 -7.98
C MET A 115 39.49 -11.92 -6.58
N GLU A 116 40.01 -11.11 -5.66
CA GLU A 116 40.31 -11.60 -4.30
C GLU A 116 39.02 -11.93 -3.50
N LYS A 117 37.97 -11.10 -3.60
CA LYS A 117 36.65 -11.36 -2.97
C LYS A 117 36.05 -12.70 -3.42
N TYR A 118 36.06 -13.02 -4.72
CA TYR A 118 35.57 -14.31 -5.24
C TYR A 118 36.51 -15.50 -4.98
N LYS A 119 37.77 -15.25 -4.61
CA LYS A 119 38.76 -16.29 -4.28
C LYS A 119 38.57 -16.83 -2.86
N GLU A 120 38.14 -16.01 -1.92
CA GLU A 120 37.81 -16.44 -0.56
C GLU A 120 36.39 -17.03 -0.47
N ALA A 121 35.39 -16.43 -1.13
CA ALA A 121 33.98 -16.81 -1.00
C ALA A 121 33.60 -18.17 -1.59
N TYR A 122 32.60 -18.85 -0.99
CA TYR A 122 32.00 -20.10 -1.46
C TYR A 122 30.94 -19.88 -2.57
N PHE A 123 30.46 -20.97 -3.19
CA PHE A 123 29.45 -20.88 -4.24
C PHE A 123 28.12 -20.35 -3.69
N LYS A 124 27.57 -19.32 -4.35
CA LYS A 124 26.33 -18.61 -3.97
C LYS A 124 26.39 -17.90 -2.60
N GLU A 125 27.59 -17.63 -2.10
CA GLU A 125 27.82 -16.68 -1.00
C GLU A 125 27.93 -15.23 -1.52
N LEU A 126 28.41 -15.07 -2.74
CA LEU A 126 28.42 -13.80 -3.50
C LEU A 126 27.56 -13.92 -4.77
N ASN A 127 27.21 -12.74 -5.31
CA ASN A 127 26.43 -12.52 -6.51
C ASN A 127 26.87 -13.39 -7.73
N PRO A 128 26.04 -13.52 -8.77
CA PRO A 128 26.41 -14.27 -9.96
C PRO A 128 27.61 -13.66 -10.67
N HIS A 129 28.68 -14.45 -10.87
CA HIS A 129 29.86 -13.98 -11.60
C HIS A 129 30.64 -15.10 -12.29
N VAL A 130 31.34 -14.77 -13.38
CA VAL A 130 32.24 -15.71 -14.07
C VAL A 130 33.37 -16.22 -13.15
N PHE A 131 33.82 -15.38 -12.22
CA PHE A 131 34.84 -15.73 -11.22
C PHE A 131 34.35 -16.80 -10.24
N ALA A 132 33.07 -16.80 -9.86
CA ALA A 132 32.52 -17.84 -8.99
C ALA A 132 32.63 -19.21 -9.66
N ILE A 133 32.23 -19.34 -10.94
CA ILE A 133 32.34 -20.58 -11.72
C ILE A 133 33.80 -21.04 -11.83
N GLY A 134 34.73 -20.14 -12.12
CA GLY A 134 36.17 -20.47 -12.17
C GLY A 134 36.71 -20.95 -10.82
N GLY A 135 36.32 -20.30 -9.72
CA GLY A 135 36.77 -20.64 -8.36
C GLY A 135 36.18 -21.93 -7.82
N ILE A 136 35.02 -22.35 -8.33
CA ILE A 136 34.42 -23.66 -8.05
C ILE A 136 35.19 -24.75 -8.81
N ALA A 137 35.34 -24.59 -10.12
CA ALA A 137 36.08 -25.54 -10.96
C ALA A 137 37.50 -25.78 -10.42
N TYR A 138 38.20 -24.71 -10.01
CA TYR A 138 39.51 -24.83 -9.37
C TYR A 138 39.46 -25.58 -8.04
N ARG A 139 38.57 -25.19 -7.10
CA ARG A 139 38.48 -25.85 -5.79
C ARG A 139 38.07 -27.32 -5.88
N GLU A 140 37.12 -27.66 -6.74
CA GLU A 140 36.73 -29.06 -6.96
C GLU A 140 37.85 -29.87 -7.63
N MET A 141 38.57 -29.31 -8.61
CA MET A 141 39.73 -29.97 -9.22
C MET A 141 40.80 -30.34 -8.18
N ILE A 142 41.10 -29.43 -7.23
CA ILE A 142 42.06 -29.67 -6.16
C ILE A 142 41.52 -30.67 -5.12
N ASN A 143 40.27 -30.52 -4.68
CA ASN A 143 39.68 -31.32 -3.61
C ASN A 143 39.36 -32.76 -4.05
N GLU A 144 38.94 -32.96 -5.30
CA GLU A 144 38.51 -34.27 -5.81
C GLU A 144 39.59 -34.97 -6.66
N GLY A 145 40.62 -34.25 -7.10
CA GLY A 145 41.62 -34.75 -8.04
C GLY A 145 41.06 -35.08 -9.43
N ARG A 146 39.87 -34.55 -9.79
CA ARG A 146 39.21 -34.77 -11.09
C ARG A 146 39.37 -33.56 -12.00
N ASN A 147 39.66 -33.81 -13.28
CA ASN A 147 39.70 -32.76 -14.30
C ASN A 147 38.33 -32.11 -14.48
N LYS A 148 38.32 -30.80 -14.74
CA LYS A 148 37.11 -30.00 -14.92
C LYS A 148 37.09 -29.39 -16.32
N CYS A 149 35.90 -29.03 -16.80
CA CYS A 149 35.78 -28.18 -17.98
C CYS A 149 34.71 -27.10 -17.79
N ILE A 150 34.86 -25.99 -18.51
CA ILE A 150 33.93 -24.87 -18.48
C ILE A 150 33.51 -24.58 -19.92
N LEU A 151 32.25 -24.84 -20.25
CA LEU A 151 31.72 -24.71 -21.61
C LEU A 151 31.08 -23.33 -21.78
N VAL A 152 31.73 -22.47 -22.55
CA VAL A 152 31.26 -21.12 -22.89
C VAL A 152 30.59 -21.17 -24.26
N SER A 153 29.29 -20.91 -24.29
CA SER A 153 28.44 -21.18 -25.47
C SER A 153 27.35 -20.13 -25.67
N GLY A 154 26.86 -19.97 -26.90
CA GLY A 154 25.88 -18.94 -27.27
C GLY A 154 26.09 -18.42 -28.68
N GLU A 155 25.22 -17.55 -29.16
CA GLU A 155 25.26 -17.01 -30.54
C GLU A 155 26.52 -16.17 -30.84
N SER A 156 26.75 -15.85 -32.12
CA SER A 156 27.86 -14.96 -32.50
C SER A 156 27.58 -13.51 -32.07
N GLY A 157 28.57 -12.86 -31.46
CA GLY A 157 28.43 -11.54 -30.84
C GLY A 157 27.89 -11.54 -29.40
N SER A 158 27.61 -12.70 -28.80
CA SER A 158 27.08 -12.78 -27.42
C SER A 158 28.11 -12.60 -26.29
N GLY A 159 29.37 -12.31 -26.60
CA GLY A 159 30.41 -12.05 -25.59
C GLY A 159 31.17 -13.28 -25.08
N LYS A 160 31.02 -14.46 -25.71
CA LYS A 160 31.75 -15.70 -25.34
C LYS A 160 33.25 -15.48 -25.13
N THR A 161 33.95 -14.95 -26.13
CA THR A 161 35.42 -14.87 -26.12
C THR A 161 35.95 -13.88 -25.08
N GLU A 162 35.25 -12.78 -24.81
CA GLU A 162 35.56 -11.89 -23.68
C GLU A 162 35.22 -12.56 -22.32
N THR A 163 34.15 -13.34 -22.23
CA THR A 163 33.83 -14.11 -21.01
C THR A 163 34.92 -15.16 -20.72
N THR A 164 35.37 -15.87 -21.76
CA THR A 164 36.54 -16.77 -21.73
C THR A 164 37.80 -16.03 -21.28
N LYS A 165 38.08 -14.84 -21.82
CA LYS A 165 39.24 -14.01 -21.47
C LYS A 165 39.25 -13.59 -20.00
N MET A 166 38.10 -13.19 -19.43
CA MET A 166 38.02 -12.86 -18.00
C MET A 166 38.12 -14.10 -17.11
N LEU A 167 37.56 -15.24 -17.54
CA LEU A 167 37.74 -16.53 -16.87
C LEU A 167 39.21 -17.00 -16.86
N MET A 168 39.92 -16.87 -17.98
CA MET A 168 41.35 -17.20 -18.10
C MET A 168 42.21 -16.35 -17.16
N ARG A 169 41.98 -15.03 -17.13
CA ARG A 169 42.63 -14.09 -16.19
C ARG A 169 42.43 -14.51 -14.73
N TYR A 170 41.19 -14.85 -14.39
CA TYR A 170 40.86 -15.27 -13.03
C TYR A 170 41.50 -16.60 -12.64
N LEU A 171 41.52 -17.60 -13.52
CA LEU A 171 42.18 -18.88 -13.26
C LEU A 171 43.70 -18.75 -13.12
N ALA A 172 44.32 -17.80 -13.84
CA ALA A 172 45.72 -17.44 -13.66
C ALA A 172 45.99 -16.75 -12.31
N TYR A 173 45.13 -15.81 -11.91
CA TYR A 173 45.18 -15.19 -10.58
C TYR A 173 45.03 -16.23 -9.45
N PHE A 174 44.15 -17.22 -9.63
CA PHE A 174 43.87 -18.25 -8.64
C PHE A 174 45.01 -19.27 -8.48
N GLY A 175 45.53 -19.80 -9.59
CA GLY A 175 46.66 -20.75 -9.56
C GLY A 175 47.99 -20.10 -9.21
N GLY A 176 48.18 -18.83 -9.55
CA GLY A 176 49.42 -18.11 -9.35
C GLY A 176 50.58 -18.64 -10.21
N HIS A 177 51.78 -18.09 -9.96
CA HIS A 177 52.88 -18.16 -10.92
C HIS A 177 54.14 -18.85 -10.36
N THR A 178 54.72 -19.74 -11.15
CA THR A 178 56.13 -20.12 -11.04
C THR A 178 56.98 -19.00 -11.65
N ALA A 179 57.88 -18.42 -10.87
CA ALA A 179 58.61 -17.21 -11.26
C ALA A 179 59.77 -17.52 -12.24
N VAL A 180 59.45 -17.58 -13.54
CA VAL A 180 60.42 -17.74 -14.63
C VAL A 180 60.24 -16.62 -15.66
N GLU A 181 61.31 -15.87 -15.92
CA GLU A 181 61.52 -14.94 -17.06
C GLU A 181 60.43 -13.88 -17.38
N GLY A 182 59.52 -13.58 -16.45
CA GLY A 182 58.64 -12.40 -16.50
C GLY A 182 57.54 -12.43 -17.56
N ARG A 183 57.36 -13.56 -18.26
CA ARG A 183 56.23 -13.83 -19.16
C ARG A 183 55.36 -14.90 -18.51
N THR A 184 54.13 -14.58 -18.15
CA THR A 184 53.20 -15.54 -17.55
C THR A 184 52.55 -16.41 -18.63
N VAL A 185 52.23 -17.67 -18.28
CA VAL A 185 51.45 -18.58 -19.15
C VAL A 185 50.12 -17.93 -19.54
N GLU A 186 49.51 -17.20 -18.60
CA GLU A 186 48.35 -16.33 -18.85
C GLU A 186 48.59 -15.36 -20.02
N ASN A 187 49.62 -14.52 -19.95
CA ASN A 187 49.91 -13.54 -20.99
C ASN A 187 50.20 -14.21 -22.32
N GLN A 188 50.89 -15.36 -22.35
CA GLN A 188 51.12 -16.10 -23.59
C GLN A 188 49.82 -16.65 -24.20
N VAL A 189 48.88 -17.16 -23.39
CA VAL A 189 47.57 -17.61 -23.88
C VAL A 189 46.72 -16.41 -24.32
N LEU A 190 46.74 -15.28 -23.60
CA LEU A 190 46.01 -14.07 -23.94
C LEU A 190 46.51 -13.44 -25.26
N GLU A 191 47.82 -13.26 -25.40
CA GLU A 191 48.47 -12.70 -26.59
C GLU A 191 48.46 -13.67 -27.80
N SER A 192 48.14 -14.96 -27.59
CA SER A 192 47.86 -15.86 -28.71
C SER A 192 46.53 -15.57 -29.42
N ASN A 193 45.57 -14.89 -28.77
CA ASN A 193 44.25 -14.67 -29.35
C ASN A 193 44.30 -13.79 -30.61
N PRO A 194 44.96 -12.61 -30.67
CA PRO A 194 45.06 -11.84 -31.92
C PRO A 194 45.59 -12.65 -33.12
N VAL A 195 46.53 -13.57 -32.91
CA VAL A 195 47.05 -14.47 -33.96
C VAL A 195 45.97 -15.48 -34.40
N LEU A 196 45.27 -16.10 -33.45
CA LEU A 196 44.19 -17.05 -33.74
C LEU A 196 42.94 -16.37 -34.33
N GLU A 197 42.66 -15.13 -33.97
CA GLU A 197 41.54 -14.35 -34.52
C GLU A 197 41.85 -13.88 -35.94
N ALA A 198 43.05 -13.36 -36.21
CA ALA A 198 43.46 -13.00 -37.57
C ALA A 198 43.33 -14.15 -38.57
N PHE A 199 43.66 -15.39 -38.16
CA PHE A 199 43.66 -16.57 -39.03
C PHE A 199 42.43 -17.48 -38.89
N GLY A 200 41.60 -17.31 -37.85
CA GLY A 200 40.47 -18.19 -37.54
C GLY A 200 39.12 -17.49 -37.40
N ASN A 201 39.09 -16.15 -37.33
CA ASN A 201 37.85 -15.38 -37.33
C ASN A 201 37.59 -14.75 -38.71
N ALA A 202 36.32 -14.43 -38.96
CA ALA A 202 35.86 -13.69 -40.12
C ALA A 202 34.61 -12.85 -39.79
N LYS A 203 34.31 -11.88 -40.64
CA LYS A 203 33.03 -11.14 -40.60
C LYS A 203 31.90 -12.00 -41.17
N THR A 204 30.84 -12.19 -40.39
CA THR A 204 29.61 -12.89 -40.80
C THR A 204 28.43 -11.93 -40.93
N VAL A 205 27.25 -12.45 -41.29
CA VAL A 205 26.00 -11.66 -41.32
C VAL A 205 25.60 -11.11 -39.94
N LYS A 206 25.93 -11.81 -38.84
CA LYS A 206 25.52 -11.45 -37.45
C LYS A 206 26.57 -10.71 -36.62
N ASN A 207 27.85 -10.71 -37.03
CA ASN A 207 28.98 -10.23 -36.21
C ASN A 207 30.21 -9.89 -37.09
N ASN A 208 30.91 -8.80 -36.78
CA ASN A 208 32.10 -8.35 -37.52
C ASN A 208 33.37 -9.17 -37.24
N ASN A 209 33.51 -9.78 -36.07
CA ASN A 209 34.64 -10.61 -35.67
C ASN A 209 34.12 -11.92 -35.06
N SER A 210 33.95 -12.96 -35.87
CA SER A 210 33.36 -14.24 -35.47
C SER A 210 34.30 -15.41 -35.75
N SER A 211 34.67 -16.16 -34.71
CA SER A 211 35.43 -17.40 -34.86
C SER A 211 34.69 -18.42 -35.73
N ARG A 212 35.42 -19.01 -36.69
CA ARG A 212 34.96 -20.06 -37.61
C ARG A 212 35.69 -21.40 -37.34
N PHE A 213 36.06 -21.60 -36.08
CA PHE A 213 36.64 -22.82 -35.49
C PHE A 213 36.20 -22.89 -34.01
N GLY A 214 36.27 -24.08 -33.41
CA GLY A 214 36.12 -24.27 -31.96
C GLY A 214 37.49 -24.29 -31.27
N LYS A 215 37.59 -23.64 -30.10
CA LYS A 215 38.83 -23.48 -29.33
C LYS A 215 38.66 -24.08 -27.93
N PHE A 216 39.38 -25.16 -27.64
CA PHE A 216 39.49 -25.74 -26.31
C PHE A 216 40.84 -25.35 -25.71
N VAL A 217 40.84 -24.65 -24.58
CA VAL A 217 42.04 -24.20 -23.87
C VAL A 217 42.18 -25.01 -22.59
N GLU A 218 43.14 -25.94 -22.58
CA GLU A 218 43.50 -26.73 -21.41
C GLU A 218 44.48 -25.93 -20.57
N ILE A 219 44.05 -25.39 -19.42
CA ILE A 219 44.97 -24.89 -18.39
C ILE A 219 45.41 -26.09 -17.56
N GLN A 220 46.72 -26.24 -17.36
CA GLN A 220 47.33 -27.41 -16.73
C GLN A 220 47.96 -27.00 -15.41
N PHE A 221 47.75 -27.80 -14.37
CA PHE A 221 48.14 -27.49 -12.99
C PHE A 221 49.04 -28.56 -12.39
N ASP A 222 49.91 -28.14 -11.46
CA ASP A 222 50.75 -29.03 -10.66
C ASP A 222 49.99 -29.65 -9.47
N ASP A 223 50.66 -30.52 -8.71
CA ASP A 223 50.07 -31.17 -7.53
C ASP A 223 49.78 -30.22 -6.35
N VAL A 224 50.27 -28.97 -6.40
CA VAL A 224 50.02 -27.90 -5.42
C VAL A 224 48.88 -26.96 -5.89
N GLY A 225 48.53 -26.98 -7.18
CA GLY A 225 47.50 -26.15 -7.81
C GLY A 225 48.04 -24.94 -8.59
N ARG A 226 49.35 -24.84 -8.81
CA ARG A 226 49.93 -23.77 -9.63
C ARG A 226 49.85 -24.13 -11.11
N ILE A 227 49.77 -23.13 -12.00
CA ILE A 227 49.81 -23.39 -13.44
C ILE A 227 51.19 -23.94 -13.82
N SER A 228 51.22 -25.15 -14.39
CA SER A 228 52.42 -25.80 -14.91
C SER A 228 52.58 -25.65 -16.43
N GLY A 229 51.49 -25.36 -17.14
CA GLY A 229 51.47 -25.13 -18.58
C GLY A 229 50.05 -24.88 -19.11
N ALA A 230 49.92 -24.74 -20.42
CA ALA A 230 48.61 -24.78 -21.10
C ALA A 230 48.73 -25.29 -22.54
N ALA A 231 47.60 -25.73 -23.12
CA ALA A 231 47.51 -26.15 -24.50
C ALA A 231 46.19 -25.71 -25.16
N ILE A 232 46.27 -25.26 -26.41
CA ILE A 232 45.12 -24.91 -27.25
C ILE A 232 44.88 -26.05 -28.25
N ARG A 233 43.70 -26.68 -28.18
CA ARG A 233 43.22 -27.62 -29.18
C ARG A 233 42.15 -26.96 -30.02
N THR A 234 42.42 -26.83 -31.32
CA THR A 234 41.47 -26.28 -32.29
C THR A 234 40.75 -27.39 -33.03
N TYR A 235 39.44 -27.22 -33.22
CA TYR A 235 38.60 -28.17 -33.92
C TYR A 235 37.74 -27.43 -34.97
N LEU A 236 37.27 -28.15 -35.99
CA LEU A 236 36.12 -27.74 -36.81
C LEU A 236 36.31 -26.40 -37.58
N LEU A 237 37.50 -26.14 -38.13
CA LEU A 237 37.81 -24.96 -38.97
C LEU A 237 37.00 -24.96 -40.29
N GLU A 238 36.36 -23.83 -40.60
CA GLU A 238 35.55 -23.62 -41.82
C GLU A 238 36.43 -23.44 -43.08
N ARG A 239 37.10 -24.51 -43.53
CA ARG A 239 38.05 -24.50 -44.66
C ARG A 239 37.48 -23.90 -45.96
N SER A 240 36.19 -24.09 -46.23
CA SER A 240 35.54 -23.61 -47.45
C SER A 240 35.57 -22.10 -47.62
N ARG A 241 35.52 -21.34 -46.51
CA ARG A 241 35.58 -19.87 -46.49
C ARG A 241 36.80 -19.31 -47.21
N VAL A 242 37.92 -20.05 -47.20
CA VAL A 242 39.17 -19.69 -47.91
C VAL A 242 38.94 -19.42 -49.39
N CYS A 243 38.00 -20.13 -50.04
CA CYS A 243 37.74 -20.02 -51.48
C CYS A 243 36.33 -19.54 -51.84
N GLN A 244 35.37 -19.62 -50.90
CA GLN A 244 33.95 -19.33 -51.13
C GLN A 244 33.41 -18.43 -50.03
N VAL A 245 32.93 -17.24 -50.39
CA VAL A 245 32.41 -16.23 -49.45
C VAL A 245 31.03 -15.76 -49.91
N SER A 246 30.04 -15.79 -49.02
CA SER A 246 28.71 -15.23 -49.26
C SER A 246 28.69 -13.71 -49.05
N ASP A 247 27.94 -12.96 -49.85
CA ASP A 247 27.66 -11.55 -49.59
C ASP A 247 26.62 -11.42 -48.44
N PRO A 248 26.79 -10.52 -47.43
CA PRO A 248 27.86 -9.54 -47.22
C PRO A 248 28.88 -9.96 -46.13
N GLU A 249 29.35 -11.20 -46.14
CA GLU A 249 30.39 -11.73 -45.24
C GLU A 249 31.82 -11.38 -45.72
N ARG A 250 32.85 -11.92 -45.05
CA ARG A 250 34.24 -11.91 -45.53
C ARG A 250 34.90 -13.29 -45.51
N ASN A 251 36.05 -13.37 -46.18
CA ASN A 251 37.08 -14.38 -45.89
C ASN A 251 37.73 -14.12 -44.50
N TYR A 252 38.71 -14.93 -44.10
CA TYR A 252 39.47 -14.72 -42.86
C TYR A 252 40.20 -13.36 -42.83
N HIS A 253 40.30 -12.74 -41.65
CA HIS A 253 40.83 -11.37 -41.53
C HIS A 253 42.25 -11.23 -42.11
N CYS A 254 43.14 -12.19 -41.89
CA CYS A 254 44.55 -12.18 -42.32
C CYS A 254 44.76 -11.81 -43.79
N PHE A 255 43.83 -12.16 -44.70
CA PHE A 255 43.90 -11.76 -46.10
C PHE A 255 43.70 -10.25 -46.31
N TYR A 256 42.76 -9.65 -45.58
CA TYR A 256 42.48 -8.20 -45.63
C TYR A 256 43.57 -7.41 -44.90
N LEU A 257 44.04 -7.92 -43.74
CA LEU A 257 45.20 -7.37 -43.03
C LEU A 257 46.43 -7.31 -43.94
N LEU A 258 46.71 -8.39 -44.69
CA LEU A 258 47.85 -8.46 -45.60
C LEU A 258 47.70 -7.56 -46.84
N CYS A 259 46.48 -7.34 -47.34
CA CYS A 259 46.22 -6.33 -48.38
C CYS A 259 46.29 -4.88 -47.85
N ALA A 260 46.28 -4.69 -46.53
CA ALA A 260 46.41 -3.40 -45.84
C ALA A 260 47.79 -3.24 -45.14
N ALA A 261 48.73 -4.15 -45.42
CA ALA A 261 50.09 -4.14 -44.86
C ALA A 261 50.90 -2.91 -45.34
N PRO A 262 52.07 -2.62 -44.71
CA PRO A 262 52.98 -1.58 -45.19
C PRO A 262 53.36 -1.76 -46.66
N PRO A 263 53.61 -0.67 -47.43
CA PRO A 263 53.90 -0.76 -48.86
C PRO A 263 55.05 -1.72 -49.21
N GLU A 264 56.05 -1.83 -48.34
CA GLU A 264 57.19 -2.74 -48.49
C GLU A 264 56.75 -4.21 -48.59
N ASP A 265 55.84 -4.68 -47.72
CA ASP A 265 55.30 -6.06 -47.78
C ASP A 265 54.33 -6.24 -48.96
N VAL A 266 53.52 -5.21 -49.27
CA VAL A 266 52.56 -5.23 -50.39
C VAL A 266 53.27 -5.35 -51.74
N GLU A 267 54.33 -4.56 -51.98
CA GLU A 267 55.15 -4.64 -53.19
C GLU A 267 55.95 -5.95 -53.25
N ARG A 268 56.55 -6.37 -52.13
CA ARG A 268 57.32 -7.61 -51.98
C ARG A 268 56.51 -8.86 -52.32
N PHE A 269 55.24 -8.90 -51.93
CA PHE A 269 54.32 -9.99 -52.26
C PHE A 269 53.48 -9.72 -53.51
N LYS A 270 53.69 -8.58 -54.19
CA LYS A 270 53.01 -8.14 -55.43
C LYS A 270 51.46 -8.15 -55.30
N LEU A 271 50.98 -7.71 -54.15
CA LEU A 271 49.56 -7.64 -53.79
C LEU A 271 48.90 -6.33 -54.27
N GLY A 272 47.58 -6.26 -54.20
CA GLY A 272 46.78 -5.09 -54.60
C GLY A 272 45.47 -4.97 -53.80
N ASP A 273 44.56 -4.08 -54.23
CA ASP A 273 43.24 -3.90 -53.60
C ASP A 273 42.50 -5.26 -53.53
N PRO A 274 41.86 -5.61 -52.40
CA PRO A 274 41.12 -6.87 -52.23
C PRO A 274 40.14 -7.23 -53.36
N LYS A 275 39.58 -6.24 -54.07
CA LYS A 275 38.71 -6.46 -55.25
C LYS A 275 39.38 -7.20 -56.40
N SER A 276 40.71 -7.15 -56.48
CA SER A 276 41.49 -7.85 -57.51
C SER A 276 41.59 -9.36 -57.29
N PHE A 277 41.32 -9.86 -56.07
CA PHE A 277 41.48 -11.28 -55.73
C PHE A 277 40.15 -12.03 -55.67
N ARG A 278 40.05 -13.12 -56.44
CA ARG A 278 38.86 -13.98 -56.55
C ARG A 278 38.35 -14.50 -55.21
N TYR A 279 39.23 -14.76 -54.25
CA TYR A 279 38.87 -15.27 -52.92
C TYR A 279 38.40 -14.17 -51.95
N LEU A 280 38.47 -12.88 -52.34
CA LEU A 280 38.03 -11.74 -51.53
C LEU A 280 36.89 -10.94 -52.19
N ASN A 281 36.75 -11.00 -53.52
CA ASN A 281 35.82 -10.16 -54.29
C ASN A 281 34.42 -10.75 -54.53
N GLN A 282 34.10 -11.90 -53.93
CA GLN A 282 32.78 -12.54 -53.99
C GLN A 282 31.71 -11.83 -53.14
N SER A 283 32.13 -10.93 -52.25
CA SER A 283 31.30 -10.15 -51.34
C SER A 283 31.52 -8.65 -51.57
N SER A 284 30.51 -7.84 -51.27
CA SER A 284 30.57 -6.38 -51.29
C SER A 284 31.36 -5.78 -50.12
N CYS A 285 31.64 -6.55 -49.05
CA CYS A 285 32.14 -6.02 -47.79
C CYS A 285 33.68 -6.02 -47.66
N TYR A 286 34.32 -4.95 -48.15
CA TYR A 286 35.78 -4.78 -48.13
C TYR A 286 36.35 -3.99 -46.94
N LYS A 287 35.56 -3.16 -46.25
CA LYS A 287 35.96 -2.39 -45.04
C LYS A 287 35.01 -2.68 -43.88
N LEU A 288 35.53 -2.64 -42.64
CA LEU A 288 34.76 -2.88 -41.41
C LEU A 288 34.47 -1.52 -40.77
N ASP A 289 33.28 -1.38 -40.19
CA ASP A 289 32.94 -0.18 -39.43
C ASP A 289 33.71 -0.20 -38.10
N GLY A 290 34.51 0.84 -37.85
CA GLY A 290 35.27 1.03 -36.62
C GLY A 290 36.60 0.27 -36.50
N VAL A 291 37.05 -0.50 -37.50
CA VAL A 291 38.30 -1.27 -37.45
C VAL A 291 39.23 -0.88 -38.61
N ASN A 292 40.51 -0.66 -38.31
CA ASN A 292 41.54 -0.38 -39.32
C ASN A 292 42.40 -1.62 -39.60
N ASP A 293 42.15 -2.29 -40.73
CA ASP A 293 42.87 -3.50 -41.15
C ASP A 293 44.42 -3.31 -41.19
N ALA A 294 44.94 -2.07 -41.35
CA ALA A 294 46.38 -1.78 -41.33
C ALA A 294 46.98 -1.74 -39.90
N GLU A 295 46.23 -1.26 -38.91
CA GLU A 295 46.67 -1.23 -37.51
C GLU A 295 46.60 -2.65 -36.91
N GLU A 296 45.57 -3.41 -37.27
CA GLU A 296 45.39 -4.81 -36.89
C GLU A 296 46.47 -5.73 -37.52
N TYR A 297 46.97 -5.43 -38.73
CA TYR A 297 48.13 -6.12 -39.29
C TYR A 297 49.37 -5.96 -38.40
N LEU A 298 49.65 -4.72 -37.96
CA LEU A 298 50.76 -4.42 -37.07
C LEU A 298 50.55 -5.00 -35.66
N ALA A 299 49.31 -5.05 -35.16
CA ALA A 299 48.98 -5.75 -33.92
C ALA A 299 49.24 -7.25 -34.01
N THR A 300 48.83 -7.87 -35.13
CA THR A 300 49.08 -9.29 -35.41
C THR A 300 50.57 -9.62 -35.45
N ARG A 301 51.42 -8.80 -36.10
CA ARG A 301 52.88 -9.01 -36.09
C ARG A 301 53.51 -8.86 -34.70
N ARG A 302 53.02 -7.94 -33.86
CA ARG A 302 53.46 -7.82 -32.45
C ARG A 302 53.08 -9.05 -31.63
N ALA A 303 51.84 -9.52 -31.74
CA ALA A 303 51.37 -10.73 -31.06
C ALA A 303 52.16 -11.98 -31.49
N MET A 304 52.47 -12.12 -32.79
CA MET A 304 53.34 -13.18 -33.31
C MET A 304 54.73 -13.19 -32.65
N ASP A 305 55.37 -12.03 -32.47
CA ASP A 305 56.68 -11.91 -31.81
C ASP A 305 56.62 -12.27 -30.31
N VAL A 306 55.58 -11.82 -29.60
CA VAL A 306 55.34 -12.18 -28.19
C VAL A 306 55.20 -13.69 -27.99
N VAL A 307 54.54 -14.38 -28.93
CA VAL A 307 54.32 -15.83 -28.96
C VAL A 307 55.47 -16.59 -29.68
N GLY A 308 56.64 -15.96 -29.81
CA GLY A 308 57.88 -16.64 -30.25
C GLY A 308 57.90 -17.06 -31.73
N ILE A 309 57.05 -16.45 -32.57
CA ILE A 309 57.08 -16.61 -34.02
C ILE A 309 58.04 -15.56 -34.58
N SER A 310 59.25 -16.01 -34.92
CA SER A 310 60.34 -15.15 -35.38
C SER A 310 59.98 -14.43 -36.69
N GLU A 311 60.57 -13.27 -36.94
CA GLU A 311 60.35 -12.46 -38.15
C GLU A 311 60.43 -13.29 -39.46
N LYS A 312 61.37 -14.24 -39.54
CA LYS A 312 61.52 -15.16 -40.68
C LYS A 312 60.38 -16.16 -40.84
N GLU A 313 59.74 -16.54 -39.74
CA GLU A 313 58.51 -17.35 -39.73
C GLU A 313 57.30 -16.48 -40.07
N GLN A 314 57.19 -15.25 -39.55
CA GLN A 314 56.14 -14.28 -39.91
C GLN A 314 56.13 -14.03 -41.43
N ASP A 315 57.30 -13.72 -42.00
CA ASP A 315 57.49 -13.56 -43.44
C ASP A 315 57.12 -14.82 -44.24
N ALA A 316 57.33 -16.02 -43.68
CA ALA A 316 56.95 -17.27 -44.32
C ALA A 316 55.44 -17.53 -44.26
N ILE A 317 54.79 -17.22 -43.13
CA ILE A 317 53.34 -17.26 -42.94
C ILE A 317 52.67 -16.33 -43.95
N PHE A 318 53.04 -15.04 -43.98
CA PHE A 318 52.41 -14.07 -44.88
C PHE A 318 52.72 -14.34 -46.36
N ARG A 319 53.91 -14.87 -46.71
CA ARG A 319 54.19 -15.35 -48.08
C ARG A 319 53.25 -16.49 -48.50
N VAL A 320 52.91 -17.41 -47.58
CA VAL A 320 51.93 -18.48 -47.86
C VAL A 320 50.52 -17.90 -47.99
N VAL A 321 50.10 -16.97 -47.13
CA VAL A 321 48.80 -16.27 -47.27
C VAL A 321 48.70 -15.53 -48.62
N ALA A 322 49.75 -14.80 -49.03
CA ALA A 322 49.82 -14.17 -50.35
C ALA A 322 49.70 -15.20 -51.49
N SER A 323 50.41 -16.34 -51.40
CA SER A 323 50.35 -17.37 -52.43
C SER A 323 48.94 -17.94 -52.64
N ILE A 324 48.12 -18.00 -51.58
CA ILE A 324 46.71 -18.43 -51.68
C ILE A 324 45.87 -17.39 -52.44
N LEU A 325 46.13 -16.09 -52.25
CA LEU A 325 45.45 -15.02 -52.99
C LEU A 325 45.79 -15.06 -54.49
N HIS A 326 47.08 -15.22 -54.84
CA HIS A 326 47.47 -15.37 -56.25
C HIS A 326 46.93 -16.67 -56.86
N LEU A 327 46.96 -17.79 -56.11
CA LEU A 327 46.42 -19.08 -56.54
C LEU A 327 44.95 -18.97 -56.94
N GLY A 328 44.12 -18.23 -56.20
CA GLY A 328 42.71 -18.04 -56.49
C GLY A 328 42.40 -17.32 -57.80
N ASN A 329 43.33 -16.51 -58.32
CA ASN A 329 43.19 -15.78 -59.58
C ASN A 329 43.58 -16.60 -60.82
N ILE A 330 44.10 -17.81 -60.67
CA ILE A 330 44.35 -18.69 -61.81
C ILE A 330 43.01 -19.15 -62.39
N GLU A 331 42.71 -18.74 -63.63
CA GLU A 331 41.59 -19.25 -64.42
C GLU A 331 42.06 -20.23 -65.50
N PHE A 332 41.16 -21.15 -65.87
CA PHE A 332 41.42 -22.23 -66.82
C PHE A 332 40.52 -22.11 -68.05
N SER A 333 41.08 -22.42 -69.22
CA SER A 333 40.37 -22.60 -70.49
C SER A 333 40.45 -24.06 -70.92
N LYS A 334 39.69 -24.45 -71.96
CA LYS A 334 39.84 -25.79 -72.57
C LYS A 334 41.19 -25.91 -73.25
N GLY A 335 41.87 -27.03 -73.00
CA GLY A 335 43.12 -27.39 -73.66
C GLY A 335 42.92 -27.92 -75.08
N GLU A 336 43.95 -28.60 -75.60
CA GLU A 336 43.93 -29.17 -76.95
C GLU A 336 43.01 -30.40 -77.07
N ASP A 337 42.73 -31.11 -75.96
CA ASP A 337 41.75 -32.19 -75.91
C ASP A 337 40.38 -31.68 -75.40
N ALA A 338 39.30 -32.34 -75.83
CA ALA A 338 37.94 -31.98 -75.42
C ALA A 338 37.70 -31.98 -73.89
N ASP A 339 38.45 -32.82 -73.18
CA ASP A 339 38.39 -33.10 -71.73
C ASP A 339 39.61 -32.53 -70.95
N SER A 340 40.52 -31.76 -71.58
CA SER A 340 41.69 -31.19 -70.91
C SER A 340 41.57 -29.68 -70.64
N SER A 341 42.42 -29.18 -69.74
CA SER A 341 42.48 -27.78 -69.30
C SER A 341 43.86 -27.19 -69.48
N SER A 342 43.89 -25.90 -69.79
CA SER A 342 45.10 -25.06 -69.87
C SER A 342 44.87 -23.76 -69.11
N VAL A 343 45.96 -23.04 -68.80
CA VAL A 343 45.88 -21.71 -68.18
C VAL A 343 45.25 -20.72 -69.17
N LYS A 344 44.27 -19.93 -68.73
CA LYS A 344 43.38 -19.16 -69.62
C LYS A 344 44.06 -18.02 -70.38
N ASP A 345 44.90 -17.23 -69.70
CA ASP A 345 45.44 -15.97 -70.20
C ASP A 345 46.75 -15.57 -69.49
N GLU A 346 47.39 -14.49 -69.97
CA GLU A 346 48.64 -13.97 -69.40
C GLU A 346 48.50 -13.53 -67.94
N GLN A 347 47.31 -13.08 -67.50
CA GLN A 347 47.05 -12.74 -66.10
C GLN A 347 47.03 -13.99 -65.22
N SER A 348 46.31 -15.05 -65.64
CA SER A 348 46.32 -16.34 -64.94
C SER A 348 47.72 -16.96 -64.93
N MET A 349 48.51 -16.79 -65.99
CA MET A 349 49.89 -17.24 -66.07
C MET A 349 50.81 -16.46 -65.12
N PHE A 350 50.67 -15.13 -65.03
CA PHE A 350 51.36 -14.31 -64.02
C PHE A 350 51.00 -14.78 -62.60
N HIS A 351 49.72 -15.03 -62.31
CA HIS A 351 49.28 -15.53 -61.02
C HIS A 351 49.80 -16.95 -60.69
N LEU A 352 49.93 -17.83 -61.69
CA LEU A 352 50.56 -19.15 -61.54
C LEU A 352 52.06 -19.04 -61.24
N GLN A 353 52.78 -18.23 -62.03
CA GLN A 353 54.19 -17.94 -61.79
C GLN A 353 54.40 -17.35 -60.39
N MET A 354 53.57 -16.40 -59.97
CA MET A 354 53.64 -15.80 -58.64
C MET A 354 53.40 -16.80 -57.52
N THR A 355 52.39 -17.67 -57.69
CA THR A 355 52.11 -18.74 -56.74
C THR A 355 53.33 -19.66 -56.59
N SER A 356 54.02 -20.00 -57.69
CA SER A 356 55.24 -20.81 -57.65
C SER A 356 56.46 -20.09 -57.07
N GLU A 357 56.61 -18.77 -57.30
CA GLU A 357 57.67 -17.93 -56.70
C GLU A 357 57.51 -17.87 -55.17
N LEU A 358 56.29 -17.58 -54.69
CA LEU A 358 55.97 -17.46 -53.27
C LEU A 358 56.05 -18.81 -52.52
N LEU A 359 55.59 -19.90 -53.13
CA LEU A 359 55.70 -21.27 -52.58
C LEU A 359 57.07 -21.91 -52.81
N MET A 360 57.95 -21.29 -53.60
CA MET A 360 59.27 -21.81 -53.99
C MET A 360 59.24 -23.23 -54.58
N CYS A 361 58.20 -23.54 -55.36
CA CYS A 361 58.04 -24.78 -56.11
C CYS A 361 58.30 -24.55 -57.61
N ASP A 362 58.25 -25.63 -58.41
CA ASP A 362 58.42 -25.54 -59.86
C ASP A 362 57.09 -25.12 -60.55
N PRO A 363 57.09 -24.11 -61.46
CA PRO A 363 55.86 -23.59 -62.06
C PRO A 363 55.11 -24.63 -62.90
N HIS A 364 55.82 -25.45 -63.68
CA HIS A 364 55.18 -26.45 -64.54
C HIS A 364 54.67 -27.64 -63.72
N SER A 365 55.34 -27.99 -62.63
CA SER A 365 54.86 -28.97 -61.65
C SER A 365 53.61 -28.48 -60.91
N LEU A 366 53.49 -27.17 -60.65
CA LEU A 366 52.26 -26.56 -60.13
C LEU A 366 51.12 -26.61 -61.16
N GLU A 367 51.39 -26.32 -62.44
CA GLU A 367 50.43 -26.48 -63.53
C GLU A 367 49.95 -27.95 -63.67
N ASP A 368 50.87 -28.92 -63.66
CA ASP A 368 50.56 -30.35 -63.71
C ASP A 368 49.67 -30.78 -62.52
N ALA A 369 49.96 -30.28 -61.32
CA ALA A 369 49.22 -30.58 -60.10
C ALA A 369 47.81 -29.93 -60.05
N LEU A 370 47.56 -28.90 -60.85
CA LEU A 370 46.26 -28.25 -61.01
C LEU A 370 45.44 -28.89 -62.14
N CYS A 371 46.06 -29.15 -63.29
CA CYS A 371 45.38 -29.57 -64.53
C CYS A 371 45.34 -31.09 -64.77
N LYS A 372 46.07 -31.91 -63.99
CA LYS A 372 46.14 -33.38 -64.18
C LYS A 372 45.93 -34.13 -62.86
N ARG A 373 45.58 -35.41 -62.97
CA ARG A 373 45.31 -36.30 -61.83
C ARG A 373 45.84 -37.71 -62.05
N MET A 374 46.48 -38.30 -61.04
CA MET A 374 46.85 -39.70 -60.99
C MET A 374 45.69 -40.57 -60.46
N MET A 375 45.10 -41.37 -61.34
CA MET A 375 44.23 -42.48 -60.93
C MET A 375 45.07 -43.74 -60.70
N VAL A 376 45.22 -44.12 -59.43
CA VAL A 376 45.76 -45.43 -59.05
C VAL A 376 44.67 -46.48 -59.25
N THR A 377 44.75 -47.24 -60.32
CA THR A 377 43.94 -48.45 -60.51
C THR A 377 44.66 -49.65 -59.86
N PRO A 378 44.01 -50.82 -59.70
CA PRO A 378 44.67 -52.02 -59.16
C PRO A 378 45.83 -52.56 -60.02
N GLU A 379 45.92 -52.13 -61.29
CA GLU A 379 46.84 -52.66 -62.30
C GLU A 379 47.87 -51.60 -62.73
N GLU A 380 47.45 -50.35 -62.96
CA GLU A 380 48.32 -49.24 -63.40
C GLU A 380 48.00 -47.88 -62.72
N VAL A 381 48.97 -46.97 -62.70
CA VAL A 381 48.80 -45.57 -62.27
C VAL A 381 48.68 -44.67 -63.50
N ILE A 382 47.46 -44.21 -63.80
CA ILE A 382 47.14 -43.47 -65.03
C ILE A 382 47.09 -41.97 -64.72
N LYS A 383 47.90 -41.15 -65.40
CA LYS A 383 47.72 -39.69 -65.43
C LYS A 383 46.60 -39.32 -66.40
N ARG A 384 45.51 -38.73 -65.88
CA ARG A 384 44.38 -38.20 -66.65
C ARG A 384 44.35 -36.66 -66.54
N SER A 385 44.15 -35.96 -67.66
CA SER A 385 43.86 -34.53 -67.66
C SER A 385 42.50 -34.23 -67.01
N LEU A 386 42.40 -33.09 -66.34
CA LEU A 386 41.15 -32.54 -65.82
C LEU A 386 40.56 -31.54 -66.81
N ASP A 387 39.23 -31.41 -66.81
CA ASP A 387 38.54 -30.35 -67.53
C ASP A 387 38.69 -29.00 -66.78
N PRO A 388 38.33 -27.84 -67.37
CA PRO A 388 38.52 -26.54 -66.73
C PRO A 388 37.79 -26.37 -65.40
N LEU A 389 36.65 -27.07 -65.19
CA LEU A 389 35.93 -27.06 -63.92
C LEU A 389 36.61 -27.96 -62.88
N GLY A 390 37.07 -29.16 -63.29
CA GLY A 390 37.91 -30.02 -62.45
C GLY A 390 39.21 -29.36 -62.01
N ALA A 391 39.87 -28.60 -62.90
CA ALA A 391 41.08 -27.82 -62.57
C ALA A 391 40.79 -26.68 -61.57
N ALA A 392 39.67 -25.97 -61.73
CA ALA A 392 39.22 -24.97 -60.75
C ALA A 392 38.91 -25.59 -59.37
N VAL A 393 38.32 -26.79 -59.33
CA VAL A 393 38.12 -27.55 -58.08
C VAL A 393 39.46 -28.02 -57.48
N SER A 394 40.44 -28.38 -58.32
CA SER A 394 41.81 -28.72 -57.88
C SER A 394 42.50 -27.52 -57.23
N ARG A 395 42.44 -26.33 -57.86
CA ARG A 395 42.94 -25.05 -57.33
C ARG A 395 42.33 -24.70 -55.97
N ASP A 396 41.01 -24.81 -55.84
CA ASP A 396 40.31 -24.56 -54.57
C ASP A 396 40.68 -25.61 -53.51
N GLY A 397 40.90 -26.87 -53.89
CA GLY A 397 41.40 -27.93 -53.02
C GLY A 397 42.82 -27.68 -52.49
N LEU A 398 43.72 -27.22 -53.36
CA LEU A 398 45.08 -26.81 -53.00
C LEU A 398 45.05 -25.68 -51.96
N ALA A 399 44.30 -24.61 -52.24
CA ALA A 399 44.16 -23.45 -51.35
C ALA A 399 43.64 -23.83 -49.95
N LYS A 400 42.57 -24.63 -49.88
CA LYS A 400 42.01 -25.16 -48.62
C LYS A 400 43.01 -25.99 -47.83
N THR A 401 43.81 -26.80 -48.53
CA THR A 401 44.80 -27.69 -47.91
C THR A 401 45.98 -26.90 -47.35
N ILE A 402 46.53 -25.94 -48.12
CA ILE A 402 47.60 -25.05 -47.66
C ILE A 402 47.14 -24.25 -46.43
N TYR A 403 45.96 -23.65 -46.47
CA TYR A 403 45.43 -22.86 -45.35
C TYR A 403 45.23 -23.70 -44.08
N SER A 404 44.64 -24.90 -44.20
CA SER A 404 44.47 -25.80 -43.05
C SER A 404 45.82 -26.19 -42.45
N ARG A 405 46.82 -26.53 -43.25
CA ARG A 405 48.16 -26.89 -42.74
C ARG A 405 48.86 -25.72 -42.07
N LEU A 406 48.70 -24.51 -42.61
CA LEU A 406 49.23 -23.29 -41.99
C LEU A 406 48.59 -23.03 -40.62
N PHE A 407 47.27 -23.18 -40.52
CA PHE A 407 46.53 -23.04 -39.26
C PHE A 407 46.92 -24.13 -38.24
N ASP A 408 47.01 -25.39 -38.67
CA ASP A 408 47.50 -26.50 -37.85
C ASP A 408 48.92 -26.20 -37.31
N TRP A 409 49.82 -25.63 -38.15
CA TRP A 409 51.17 -25.25 -37.74
C TRP A 409 51.19 -24.09 -36.74
N LEU A 410 50.37 -23.05 -36.96
CA LEU A 410 50.25 -21.91 -36.03
C LEU A 410 49.85 -22.39 -34.64
N VAL A 411 48.82 -23.23 -34.53
CA VAL A 411 48.35 -23.78 -33.24
C VAL A 411 49.44 -24.62 -32.56
N ASN A 412 50.16 -25.46 -33.30
CA ASN A 412 51.28 -26.23 -32.74
C ASN A 412 52.44 -25.33 -32.26
N LYS A 413 52.80 -24.29 -33.03
CA LYS A 413 53.84 -23.31 -32.67
C LYS A 413 53.45 -22.53 -31.41
N ILE A 414 52.19 -22.11 -31.31
CA ILE A 414 51.60 -21.46 -30.13
C ILE A 414 51.70 -22.38 -28.89
N ASN A 415 51.30 -23.65 -28.99
CA ASN A 415 51.38 -24.62 -27.89
C ASN A 415 52.83 -24.88 -27.42
N ILE A 416 53.79 -24.88 -28.35
CA ILE A 416 55.22 -24.98 -28.02
C ILE A 416 55.70 -23.73 -27.26
N SER A 417 55.23 -22.53 -27.62
CA SER A 417 55.60 -21.29 -26.93
C SER A 417 54.96 -21.15 -25.55
N ILE A 418 53.74 -21.69 -25.35
CA ILE A 418 53.00 -21.63 -24.07
C ILE A 418 53.57 -22.63 -23.03
N GLY A 419 54.28 -23.67 -23.49
CA GLY A 419 54.91 -24.65 -22.61
C GLY A 419 53.93 -25.69 -22.07
N GLN A 420 53.31 -26.48 -22.95
CA GLN A 420 52.42 -27.58 -22.56
C GLN A 420 53.14 -28.60 -21.64
N ASP A 421 52.62 -28.77 -20.42
CA ASP A 421 53.04 -29.82 -19.49
C ASP A 421 52.38 -31.16 -19.88
N SER A 422 53.16 -32.11 -20.38
CA SER A 422 52.66 -33.44 -20.77
C SER A 422 52.53 -34.43 -19.60
N HIS A 423 52.81 -34.01 -18.37
CA HIS A 423 52.77 -34.84 -17.16
C HIS A 423 51.72 -34.37 -16.13
N SER A 424 51.16 -33.17 -16.27
CA SER A 424 50.04 -32.69 -15.43
C SER A 424 48.88 -33.69 -15.42
N ARG A 425 48.36 -33.93 -14.21
CA ARG A 425 47.19 -34.78 -13.94
C ARG A 425 45.91 -34.00 -13.66
N ARG A 426 46.01 -32.66 -13.58
CA ARG A 426 44.94 -31.76 -13.18
C ARG A 426 44.81 -30.65 -14.21
N LEU A 427 43.70 -30.61 -14.93
CA LEU A 427 43.41 -29.57 -15.91
C LEU A 427 42.01 -28.99 -15.78
N ILE A 428 41.89 -27.72 -16.16
CA ILE A 428 40.63 -27.03 -16.39
C ILE A 428 40.57 -26.70 -17.88
N GLY A 429 39.69 -27.39 -18.61
CA GLY A 429 39.49 -27.17 -20.05
C GLY A 429 38.39 -26.14 -20.33
N VAL A 430 38.73 -24.97 -20.85
CA VAL A 430 37.75 -23.94 -21.25
C VAL A 430 37.40 -24.12 -22.73
N LEU A 431 36.14 -24.41 -23.03
CA LEU A 431 35.65 -24.57 -24.41
C LEU A 431 34.92 -23.30 -24.86
N ASP A 432 35.52 -22.56 -25.80
CA ASP A 432 34.86 -21.50 -26.58
C ASP A 432 34.48 -22.08 -27.96
N ILE A 433 33.18 -22.19 -28.23
CA ILE A 433 32.68 -22.78 -29.47
C ILE A 433 31.50 -21.99 -30.04
N TYR A 434 31.35 -22.05 -31.36
CA TYR A 434 30.19 -21.48 -32.06
C TYR A 434 28.87 -22.02 -31.48
N GLY A 435 27.85 -21.15 -31.42
CA GLY A 435 26.49 -21.56 -31.09
C GLY A 435 25.77 -22.17 -32.28
N PHE A 436 24.47 -22.42 -32.11
CA PHE A 436 23.58 -22.86 -33.18
C PHE A 436 23.47 -21.79 -34.29
N GLU A 437 23.54 -22.19 -35.56
CA GLU A 437 23.42 -21.30 -36.72
C GLU A 437 22.19 -21.64 -37.57
N SER A 438 21.28 -20.67 -37.69
CA SER A 438 20.19 -20.71 -38.67
C SER A 438 20.17 -19.40 -39.46
N PHE A 439 20.35 -19.53 -40.77
CA PHE A 439 20.39 -18.44 -41.74
C PHE A 439 19.34 -18.69 -42.86
N LYS A 440 19.18 -17.72 -43.77
CA LYS A 440 18.29 -17.85 -44.94
C LYS A 440 18.73 -18.95 -45.91
N THR A 441 20.01 -19.31 -45.89
CA THR A 441 20.67 -20.28 -46.77
C THR A 441 21.69 -21.06 -45.93
N ASN A 442 21.37 -22.29 -45.54
CA ASN A 442 22.24 -23.11 -44.68
C ASN A 442 22.94 -24.17 -45.53
N SER A 443 24.27 -24.25 -45.40
CA SER A 443 25.09 -25.18 -46.19
C SER A 443 25.66 -26.31 -45.31
N PHE A 444 26.60 -27.08 -45.86
CA PHE A 444 27.24 -28.21 -45.18
C PHE A 444 27.95 -27.79 -43.89
N GLU A 445 28.48 -26.57 -43.86
CA GLU A 445 29.12 -25.93 -42.72
C GLU A 445 28.14 -25.72 -41.56
N GLN A 446 26.96 -25.13 -41.81
CA GLN A 446 25.90 -24.98 -40.80
C GLN A 446 25.39 -26.35 -40.32
N PHE A 447 25.27 -27.33 -41.21
CA PHE A 447 24.87 -28.70 -40.84
C PHE A 447 25.88 -29.33 -39.86
N CYS A 448 27.17 -29.17 -40.13
CA CYS A 448 28.25 -29.57 -39.23
C CYS A 448 28.19 -28.80 -37.88
N ILE A 449 28.05 -27.48 -37.92
CA ILE A 449 27.94 -26.60 -36.74
C ILE A 449 26.76 -26.99 -35.84
N ASN A 450 25.60 -27.23 -36.43
CA ASN A 450 24.39 -27.60 -35.70
C ASN A 450 24.43 -29.04 -35.19
N TYR A 451 25.06 -29.97 -35.91
CA TYR A 451 25.35 -31.32 -35.40
C TYR A 451 26.23 -31.29 -34.14
N THR A 452 27.26 -30.44 -34.10
CA THR A 452 28.07 -30.22 -32.89
C THR A 452 27.25 -29.66 -31.74
N ASN A 453 26.40 -28.66 -31.99
CA ASN A 453 25.52 -28.10 -30.95
C ASN A 453 24.50 -29.14 -30.44
N GLU A 454 23.91 -29.95 -31.32
CA GLU A 454 23.03 -31.07 -30.95
C GLU A 454 23.73 -32.08 -30.03
N LYS A 455 25.01 -32.38 -30.29
CA LYS A 455 25.86 -33.27 -29.47
C LYS A 455 26.25 -32.67 -28.12
N LEU A 456 26.61 -31.39 -28.08
CA LEU A 456 26.90 -30.68 -26.82
C LEU A 456 25.64 -30.53 -25.97
N GLN A 457 24.49 -30.28 -26.60
CA GLN A 457 23.20 -30.21 -25.91
C GLN A 457 22.75 -31.59 -25.39
N GLN A 458 23.04 -32.69 -26.10
CA GLN A 458 22.82 -34.06 -25.58
C GLN A 458 23.60 -34.30 -24.29
N HIS A 459 24.90 -33.99 -24.29
CA HIS A 459 25.76 -34.12 -23.10
C HIS A 459 25.29 -33.23 -21.95
N PHE A 460 24.92 -31.97 -22.24
CA PHE A 460 24.35 -31.05 -21.25
C PHE A 460 23.05 -31.57 -20.65
N ASN A 461 22.09 -32.03 -21.47
CA ASN A 461 20.82 -32.58 -21.00
C ASN A 461 21.07 -33.78 -20.07
N GLN A 462 21.95 -34.71 -20.48
CA GLN A 462 22.29 -35.90 -19.69
C GLN A 462 23.04 -35.54 -18.38
N HIS A 463 23.93 -34.54 -18.40
CA HIS A 463 24.62 -34.06 -17.19
C HIS A 463 23.65 -33.35 -16.23
N VAL A 464 22.83 -32.41 -16.71
CA VAL A 464 21.84 -31.68 -15.88
C VAL A 464 20.87 -32.67 -15.22
N PHE A 465 20.38 -33.67 -15.96
CA PHE A 465 19.52 -34.72 -15.41
C PHE A 465 20.23 -35.57 -14.34
N LYS A 466 21.51 -35.90 -14.54
CA LYS A 466 22.33 -36.61 -13.54
C LYS A 466 22.58 -35.78 -12.28
N MET A 467 22.78 -34.46 -12.41
CA MET A 467 22.95 -33.56 -11.26
C MET A 467 21.66 -33.43 -10.44
N GLU A 468 20.51 -33.31 -11.11
CA GLU A 468 19.20 -33.27 -10.46
C GLU A 468 18.90 -34.59 -9.72
N GLN A 469 19.22 -35.75 -10.32
CA GLN A 469 19.19 -37.04 -9.64
C GLN A 469 20.10 -37.09 -8.41
N GLY A 470 21.25 -36.40 -8.43
CA GLY A 470 22.16 -36.27 -7.30
C GLY A 470 21.55 -35.49 -6.12
N GLU A 471 20.78 -34.43 -6.38
CA GLU A 471 20.03 -33.73 -5.32
C GLU A 471 18.93 -34.63 -4.74
N TYR A 472 18.18 -35.35 -5.58
CA TYR A 472 17.13 -36.26 -5.10
C TYR A 472 17.69 -37.47 -4.33
N GLN A 473 18.88 -37.97 -4.69
CA GLN A 473 19.61 -39.01 -3.93
C GLN A 473 20.07 -38.51 -2.57
N LYS A 474 20.62 -37.29 -2.51
CA LYS A 474 21.09 -36.67 -1.25
C LYS A 474 19.95 -36.46 -0.25
N GLU A 475 18.78 -36.10 -0.76
CA GLU A 475 17.55 -35.84 0.02
C GLU A 475 16.67 -37.09 0.23
N GLU A 476 17.06 -38.27 -0.28
CA GLU A 476 16.36 -39.57 -0.15
C GLU A 476 14.90 -39.60 -0.68
N ILE A 477 14.65 -38.88 -1.78
CA ILE A 477 13.34 -38.80 -2.45
C ILE A 477 13.20 -39.91 -3.51
N ASP A 478 11.98 -40.39 -3.80
CA ASP A 478 11.74 -41.22 -4.99
C ASP A 478 11.68 -40.35 -6.26
N TRP A 479 12.56 -40.60 -7.24
CA TRP A 479 12.65 -39.90 -8.53
C TRP A 479 12.26 -40.76 -9.75
N SER A 480 11.67 -41.95 -9.55
CA SER A 480 11.52 -43.01 -10.56
C SER A 480 10.69 -42.68 -11.82
N TYR A 481 9.90 -41.60 -11.80
CA TYR A 481 8.92 -41.22 -12.83
C TYR A 481 9.35 -40.04 -13.73
N VAL A 482 10.54 -39.45 -13.55
CA VAL A 482 10.93 -38.24 -14.30
C VAL A 482 11.28 -38.58 -15.76
N GLU A 483 10.35 -38.32 -16.68
CA GLU A 483 10.52 -38.59 -18.11
C GLU A 483 11.55 -37.64 -18.75
N PHE A 484 12.69 -38.20 -19.15
CA PHE A 484 13.81 -37.45 -19.73
C PHE A 484 13.70 -37.35 -21.27
N VAL A 485 13.59 -36.12 -21.78
CA VAL A 485 13.51 -35.82 -23.21
C VAL A 485 14.93 -35.69 -23.80
N ASP A 486 15.54 -36.82 -24.16
CA ASP A 486 16.80 -36.85 -24.92
C ASP A 486 16.58 -36.41 -26.38
N ASN A 487 17.51 -35.65 -26.94
CA ASN A 487 17.56 -35.27 -28.37
C ASN A 487 18.30 -36.31 -29.24
N LYS A 488 18.57 -37.50 -28.68
CA LYS A 488 19.20 -38.64 -29.35
C LYS A 488 18.56 -39.03 -30.69
N ASP A 489 17.28 -38.75 -30.90
CA ASP A 489 16.60 -39.04 -32.16
C ASP A 489 17.13 -38.18 -33.34
N VAL A 490 17.46 -36.92 -33.10
CA VAL A 490 18.14 -36.05 -34.08
C VAL A 490 19.61 -36.46 -34.26
N VAL A 491 20.28 -36.84 -33.17
CA VAL A 491 21.69 -37.25 -33.18
C VAL A 491 21.89 -38.55 -33.97
N ASP A 492 21.09 -39.60 -33.68
CA ASP A 492 21.11 -40.87 -34.42
C ASP A 492 20.79 -40.64 -35.91
N LEU A 493 19.82 -39.79 -36.24
CA LEU A 493 19.48 -39.43 -37.63
C LEU A 493 20.69 -38.90 -38.41
N ILE A 494 21.56 -38.12 -37.76
CA ILE A 494 22.76 -37.55 -38.39
C ILE A 494 23.91 -38.57 -38.43
N GLU A 495 24.22 -39.23 -37.31
CA GLU A 495 25.53 -39.87 -37.10
C GLU A 495 25.56 -41.41 -37.26
N LYS A 496 24.40 -42.07 -37.26
CA LYS A 496 24.30 -43.54 -37.13
C LYS A 496 24.87 -44.27 -38.34
N LYS A 497 25.54 -45.40 -38.10
CA LYS A 497 26.08 -46.28 -39.15
C LYS A 497 25.51 -47.71 -38.97
N PRO A 498 24.90 -48.31 -40.02
CA PRO A 498 24.54 -47.71 -41.31
C PRO A 498 23.35 -46.73 -41.20
N GLY A 499 23.13 -45.94 -42.25
CA GLY A 499 21.84 -45.28 -42.51
C GLY A 499 21.64 -43.84 -42.03
N GLY A 500 22.55 -43.23 -41.24
CA GLY A 500 22.48 -41.81 -40.87
C GLY A 500 22.94 -40.87 -42.00
N ILE A 501 22.56 -39.58 -41.94
CA ILE A 501 22.81 -38.58 -43.00
C ILE A 501 24.28 -38.53 -43.44
N ILE A 502 25.23 -38.53 -42.49
CA ILE A 502 26.67 -38.49 -42.82
C ILE A 502 27.09 -39.75 -43.59
N ALA A 503 26.58 -40.93 -43.24
CA ALA A 503 26.88 -42.17 -43.95
C ALA A 503 26.28 -42.20 -45.36
N LEU A 504 25.05 -41.70 -45.51
CA LEU A 504 24.39 -41.59 -46.82
C LEU A 504 25.11 -40.58 -47.73
N LEU A 505 25.68 -39.51 -47.16
CA LEU A 505 26.49 -38.52 -47.87
C LEU A 505 27.85 -39.09 -48.26
N ASP A 506 28.52 -39.85 -47.39
CA ASP A 506 29.76 -40.57 -47.71
C ASP A 506 29.55 -41.56 -48.87
N GLU A 507 28.47 -42.34 -48.83
CA GLU A 507 28.07 -43.25 -49.92
C GLU A 507 27.78 -42.49 -51.23
N ALA A 508 27.11 -41.34 -51.16
CA ALA A 508 26.82 -40.52 -52.34
C ALA A 508 28.10 -39.90 -52.94
N CYS A 509 29.06 -39.46 -52.11
CA CYS A 509 30.34 -38.94 -52.58
C CYS A 509 31.20 -39.99 -53.30
N MET A 510 31.02 -41.28 -52.97
CA MET A 510 31.72 -42.41 -53.57
C MET A 510 31.14 -42.86 -54.92
N LEU A 511 29.92 -42.43 -55.29
CA LEU A 511 29.23 -42.85 -56.50
C LEU A 511 29.52 -41.88 -57.67
N PRO A 512 30.19 -42.31 -58.76
CA PRO A 512 30.68 -41.40 -59.83
C PRO A 512 29.62 -40.62 -60.64
N LYS A 513 28.33 -40.84 -60.38
CA LYS A 513 27.19 -40.15 -61.02
C LYS A 513 26.18 -39.59 -60.01
N SER A 514 26.56 -39.45 -58.74
CA SER A 514 25.67 -38.85 -57.74
C SER A 514 25.59 -37.33 -57.92
N THR A 515 24.37 -36.82 -58.01
CA THR A 515 24.04 -35.38 -58.00
C THR A 515 23.35 -35.00 -56.68
N PRO A 516 23.31 -33.72 -56.30
CA PRO A 516 22.64 -33.24 -55.09
C PRO A 516 21.17 -33.71 -54.98
N GLU A 517 20.45 -33.73 -56.10
CA GLU A 517 19.07 -34.22 -56.16
C GLU A 517 18.99 -35.71 -55.86
N THR A 518 19.86 -36.55 -56.45
CA THR A 518 19.87 -38.00 -56.16
C THR A 518 20.24 -38.32 -54.71
N PHE A 519 21.10 -37.50 -54.09
CA PHE A 519 21.39 -37.59 -52.66
C PHE A 519 20.15 -37.25 -51.82
N SER A 520 19.47 -36.15 -52.13
CA SER A 520 18.27 -35.74 -51.38
C SER A 520 17.07 -36.65 -51.63
N GLU A 521 16.91 -37.23 -52.81
CA GLU A 521 15.92 -38.29 -53.08
C GLU A 521 16.18 -39.53 -52.24
N LYS A 522 17.45 -39.90 -52.04
CA LYS A 522 17.85 -40.97 -51.10
C LYS A 522 17.48 -40.60 -49.66
N LEU A 523 17.75 -39.37 -49.20
CA LEU A 523 17.32 -38.89 -47.87
C LEU A 523 15.79 -38.96 -47.72
N TYR A 524 15.02 -38.44 -48.68
CA TYR A 524 13.55 -38.47 -48.65
C TYR A 524 12.99 -39.89 -48.58
N HIS A 525 13.63 -40.86 -49.25
CA HIS A 525 13.22 -42.26 -49.20
C HIS A 525 13.60 -42.93 -47.87
N THR A 526 14.80 -42.65 -47.31
CA THR A 526 15.25 -43.27 -46.06
C THR A 526 14.54 -42.72 -44.83
N PHE A 527 14.18 -41.43 -44.81
CA PHE A 527 13.67 -40.74 -43.62
C PHE A 527 12.22 -40.25 -43.73
N LYS A 528 11.47 -40.73 -44.73
CA LYS A 528 10.09 -40.30 -45.06
C LYS A 528 9.15 -40.17 -43.86
N ASP A 529 9.20 -41.14 -42.95
CA ASP A 529 8.28 -41.26 -41.82
C ASP A 529 8.98 -40.89 -40.47
N HIS A 530 10.16 -40.25 -40.52
CA HIS A 530 10.95 -39.87 -39.33
C HIS A 530 10.57 -38.48 -38.80
N LYS A 531 10.10 -38.39 -37.53
CA LYS A 531 9.58 -37.16 -36.90
C LYS A 531 10.48 -35.91 -37.03
N ARG A 532 11.79 -36.10 -37.12
CA ARG A 532 12.80 -35.00 -37.16
C ARG A 532 13.26 -34.62 -38.56
N PHE A 533 12.72 -35.24 -39.61
CA PHE A 533 13.11 -35.00 -41.00
C PHE A 533 11.89 -34.54 -41.80
N MET A 534 12.01 -33.42 -42.51
CA MET A 534 10.94 -32.89 -43.34
C MET A 534 11.43 -32.60 -44.77
N LYS A 535 10.56 -32.90 -45.74
CA LYS A 535 10.78 -32.55 -47.14
C LYS A 535 10.15 -31.17 -47.46
N PRO A 536 10.93 -30.18 -47.93
CA PRO A 536 10.41 -28.92 -48.45
C PRO A 536 9.42 -29.11 -49.60
N LYS A 537 8.41 -28.23 -49.67
CA LYS A 537 7.31 -28.34 -50.66
C LYS A 537 7.65 -27.82 -52.06
N LEU A 538 8.69 -26.98 -52.17
CA LEU A 538 8.99 -26.20 -53.38
C LEU A 538 10.29 -26.64 -54.08
N THR A 539 11.33 -26.96 -53.32
CA THR A 539 12.66 -27.34 -53.82
C THR A 539 12.82 -28.86 -53.92
N ARG A 540 13.76 -29.31 -54.78
CA ARG A 540 14.02 -30.74 -55.03
C ARG A 540 15.30 -31.26 -54.37
N SER A 541 16.27 -30.39 -54.09
CA SER A 541 17.54 -30.70 -53.41
C SER A 541 17.52 -30.42 -51.91
N ASP A 542 16.78 -29.42 -51.42
CA ASP A 542 16.81 -29.07 -49.99
C ASP A 542 16.21 -30.14 -49.06
N PHE A 543 16.69 -30.21 -47.82
CA PHE A 543 16.05 -30.99 -46.75
C PHE A 543 15.98 -30.17 -45.45
N THR A 544 14.96 -30.43 -44.62
CA THR A 544 14.78 -29.73 -43.34
C THR A 544 14.93 -30.69 -42.18
N LEU A 545 15.71 -30.30 -41.16
CA LEU A 545 15.86 -31.03 -39.90
C LEU A 545 15.22 -30.24 -38.75
N VAL A 546 14.53 -30.97 -37.87
CA VAL A 546 13.93 -30.44 -36.64
C VAL A 546 14.96 -30.61 -35.51
N HIS A 547 15.83 -29.63 -35.32
CA HIS A 547 16.81 -29.62 -34.23
C HIS A 547 16.16 -29.31 -32.87
N TYR A 548 16.90 -29.41 -31.76
CA TYR A 548 16.40 -28.95 -30.46
C TYR A 548 16.01 -27.46 -30.47
N ALA A 549 16.76 -26.62 -31.20
CA ALA A 549 16.56 -25.18 -31.31
C ALA A 549 15.47 -24.76 -32.33
N GLY A 550 14.93 -25.69 -33.12
CA GLY A 550 13.93 -25.44 -34.15
C GLY A 550 14.29 -26.00 -35.54
N ASP A 551 13.51 -25.63 -36.55
CA ASP A 551 13.65 -26.14 -37.92
C ASP A 551 14.75 -25.42 -38.69
N VAL A 552 15.63 -26.18 -39.35
CA VAL A 552 16.67 -25.65 -40.25
C VAL A 552 16.59 -26.35 -41.61
N GLN A 553 16.42 -25.56 -42.67
CA GLN A 553 16.44 -26.01 -44.06
C GLN A 553 17.85 -25.88 -44.64
N TYR A 554 18.42 -26.98 -45.11
CA TYR A 554 19.75 -27.09 -45.69
C TYR A 554 19.68 -27.31 -47.20
N GLN A 555 20.56 -26.63 -47.95
CA GLN A 555 20.63 -26.71 -49.41
C GLN A 555 21.67 -27.74 -49.84
N SER A 556 21.24 -28.86 -50.43
CA SER A 556 22.16 -29.97 -50.73
C SER A 556 23.10 -29.72 -51.92
N ASP A 557 22.82 -28.70 -52.73
CA ASP A 557 23.49 -28.36 -54.00
C ASP A 557 25.03 -28.43 -53.96
N GLN A 558 25.64 -28.06 -52.82
CA GLN A 558 27.10 -28.09 -52.62
C GLN A 558 27.59 -29.15 -51.62
N PHE A 559 26.70 -29.94 -50.99
CA PHE A 559 27.09 -30.91 -49.94
C PHE A 559 28.06 -31.98 -50.46
N LEU A 560 27.84 -32.49 -51.67
CA LEU A 560 28.69 -33.54 -52.26
C LEU A 560 30.10 -33.03 -52.52
N ASP A 561 30.27 -31.81 -53.03
CA ASP A 561 31.59 -31.27 -53.37
C ASP A 561 32.31 -30.69 -52.16
N LYS A 562 31.59 -30.19 -51.16
CA LYS A 562 32.17 -29.77 -49.87
C LYS A 562 32.63 -30.96 -49.03
N ASN A 563 31.97 -32.12 -49.09
CA ASN A 563 32.34 -33.29 -48.29
C ASN A 563 33.57 -34.08 -48.83
N LYS A 564 33.96 -33.87 -50.10
CA LYS A 564 35.06 -34.56 -50.79
C LYS A 564 36.46 -34.04 -50.38
N ASP A 565 36.92 -34.38 -49.17
CA ASP A 565 38.24 -33.99 -48.62
C ASP A 565 39.45 -34.76 -49.22
N TYR A 566 39.52 -34.82 -50.56
CA TYR A 566 40.62 -35.45 -51.28
C TYR A 566 41.90 -34.61 -51.15
N VAL A 567 42.71 -34.88 -50.13
CA VAL A 567 44.13 -34.51 -50.16
C VAL A 567 44.73 -35.13 -51.42
N VAL A 568 45.16 -34.27 -52.32
CA VAL A 568 45.72 -34.61 -53.62
C VAL A 568 47.16 -35.04 -53.38
N ALA A 569 47.54 -36.26 -53.75
CA ALA A 569 48.90 -36.75 -53.57
C ALA A 569 49.88 -35.85 -54.32
N GLU A 570 49.48 -35.43 -55.51
CA GLU A 570 50.19 -34.51 -56.39
C GLU A 570 50.40 -33.11 -55.77
N HIS A 571 49.48 -32.64 -54.93
CA HIS A 571 49.67 -31.39 -54.16
C HIS A 571 50.65 -31.60 -53.00
N GLN A 572 50.57 -32.75 -52.31
CA GLN A 572 51.47 -33.07 -51.22
C GLN A 572 52.90 -33.30 -51.70
N ASP A 573 53.09 -34.01 -52.82
CA ASP A 573 54.39 -34.23 -53.46
C ASP A 573 55.02 -32.91 -53.94
N LEU A 574 54.23 -32.04 -54.60
CA LEU A 574 54.66 -30.71 -55.05
C LEU A 574 55.17 -29.82 -53.91
N LEU A 575 54.42 -29.78 -52.80
CA LEU A 575 54.74 -28.90 -51.67
C LEU A 575 55.82 -29.49 -50.75
N ASN A 576 55.91 -30.82 -50.66
CA ASN A 576 57.03 -31.51 -50.02
C ASN A 576 58.35 -31.21 -50.77
N ALA A 577 58.31 -31.17 -52.10
CA ALA A 577 59.44 -30.82 -52.96
C ALA A 577 59.75 -29.31 -53.04
N SER A 578 59.06 -28.46 -52.28
CA SER A 578 59.35 -27.02 -52.20
C SER A 578 60.77 -26.76 -51.67
N LYS A 579 61.46 -25.79 -52.27
CA LYS A 579 62.75 -25.28 -51.79
C LYS A 579 62.60 -24.47 -50.48
N CYS A 580 61.38 -24.09 -50.11
CA CYS A 580 61.10 -23.42 -48.85
C CYS A 580 60.91 -24.45 -47.72
N SER A 581 61.83 -24.46 -46.75
CA SER A 581 61.79 -25.34 -45.57
C SER A 581 60.51 -25.19 -44.72
N PHE A 582 59.90 -24.01 -44.72
CA PHE A 582 58.60 -23.78 -44.07
C PHE A 582 57.48 -24.52 -44.82
N VAL A 583 57.38 -24.35 -46.15
CA VAL A 583 56.33 -24.98 -46.97
C VAL A 583 56.46 -26.50 -46.98
N SER A 584 57.67 -27.05 -47.15
CA SER A 584 57.88 -28.50 -47.07
C SER A 584 57.66 -29.05 -45.65
N GLY A 585 57.91 -28.24 -44.61
CA GLY A 585 57.54 -28.55 -43.22
C GLY A 585 56.04 -28.65 -42.96
N LEU A 586 55.21 -27.88 -43.69
CA LEU A 586 53.74 -28.01 -43.65
C LEU A 586 53.22 -29.30 -44.30
N PHE A 587 54.03 -29.92 -45.18
CA PHE A 587 53.66 -31.09 -46.00
C PHE A 587 54.66 -32.26 -45.84
N PRO A 588 54.77 -32.87 -44.64
CA PRO A 588 55.63 -34.03 -44.42
C PRO A 588 55.19 -35.25 -45.27
N PRO A 589 56.11 -36.17 -45.61
CA PRO A 589 55.81 -37.33 -46.46
C PRO A 589 54.93 -38.36 -45.74
N LEU A 590 54.06 -39.05 -46.48
CA LEU A 590 53.13 -40.03 -45.91
C LEU A 590 53.83 -41.32 -45.43
N PRO A 591 53.42 -41.92 -44.30
CA PRO A 591 53.93 -43.22 -43.86
C PRO A 591 53.65 -44.34 -44.88
N LYS A 592 54.68 -45.09 -45.27
CA LYS A 592 54.61 -46.06 -46.40
C LYS A 592 53.59 -47.20 -46.23
N GLU A 593 53.12 -47.46 -45.01
CA GLU A 593 52.10 -48.48 -44.73
C GLU A 593 50.66 -48.03 -45.05
N SER A 594 50.42 -46.73 -45.27
CA SER A 594 49.08 -46.17 -45.53
C SER A 594 48.61 -46.28 -46.99
N SER A 595 49.20 -47.16 -47.79
CA SER A 595 48.95 -47.29 -49.24
C SER A 595 47.52 -47.71 -49.63
N LYS A 596 46.71 -48.15 -48.66
CA LYS A 596 45.26 -48.29 -48.79
C LYS A 596 44.54 -47.12 -48.12
N SER A 597 44.71 -45.93 -48.70
CA SER A 597 43.98 -44.71 -48.31
C SER A 597 42.48 -44.93 -48.55
N LYS A 598 41.74 -45.25 -47.48
CA LYS A 598 40.27 -45.26 -47.51
C LYS A 598 39.80 -43.82 -47.65
N PHE A 599 38.84 -43.60 -48.55
CA PHE A 599 38.14 -42.30 -48.65
C PHE A 599 37.68 -41.84 -47.27
N SER A 600 38.05 -40.61 -46.93
CA SER A 600 37.89 -40.02 -45.61
C SER A 600 37.38 -38.60 -45.83
N SER A 601 36.06 -38.47 -45.80
CA SER A 601 35.33 -37.24 -46.06
C SER A 601 35.48 -36.20 -44.94
N ILE A 602 35.07 -34.95 -45.19
CA ILE A 602 35.01 -33.94 -44.11
C ILE A 602 34.04 -34.43 -43.02
N GLY A 603 32.84 -34.91 -43.37
CA GLY A 603 31.84 -35.37 -42.40
C GLY A 603 32.33 -36.52 -41.52
N ALA A 604 33.09 -37.48 -42.07
CA ALA A 604 33.69 -38.56 -41.30
C ALA A 604 34.83 -38.09 -40.38
N ARG A 605 35.68 -37.16 -40.85
CA ARG A 605 36.77 -36.55 -40.05
C ARG A 605 36.20 -35.67 -38.92
N PHE A 606 35.21 -34.85 -39.24
CA PHE A 606 34.47 -33.99 -38.33
C PHE A 606 33.79 -34.80 -37.23
N LYS A 607 33.09 -35.90 -37.58
CA LYS A 607 32.52 -36.81 -36.60
C LYS A 607 33.58 -37.40 -35.66
N LEU A 608 34.74 -37.82 -36.17
CA LEU A 608 35.81 -38.37 -35.34
C LEU A 608 36.40 -37.32 -34.39
N GLN A 609 36.66 -36.10 -34.87
CA GLN A 609 37.12 -34.98 -34.05
C GLN A 609 36.11 -34.61 -32.95
N LEU A 610 34.81 -34.59 -33.29
CA LEU A 610 33.75 -34.33 -32.32
C LEU A 610 33.64 -35.47 -31.30
N GLN A 611 33.77 -36.75 -31.72
CA GLN A 611 33.80 -37.87 -30.78
C GLN A 611 34.97 -37.77 -29.79
N GLN A 612 36.17 -37.40 -30.25
CA GLN A 612 37.32 -37.15 -29.39
C GLN A 612 37.07 -36.01 -28.39
N LEU A 613 36.48 -34.89 -28.84
CA LEU A 613 36.08 -33.79 -27.95
C LEU A 613 35.04 -34.25 -26.91
N MET A 614 34.03 -35.03 -27.31
CA MET A 614 33.05 -35.57 -26.37
C MET A 614 33.68 -36.59 -25.41
N GLU A 615 34.65 -37.41 -25.82
CA GLU A 615 35.40 -38.31 -24.94
C GLU A 615 36.20 -37.53 -23.88
N THR A 616 36.87 -36.44 -24.29
CA THR A 616 37.53 -35.51 -23.36
C THR A 616 36.53 -34.92 -22.38
N LEU A 617 35.42 -34.33 -22.85
CA LEU A 617 34.40 -33.71 -22.00
C LEU A 617 33.78 -34.72 -21.00
N ASN A 618 33.43 -35.93 -21.45
CA ASN A 618 32.88 -37.00 -20.59
C ASN A 618 33.88 -37.49 -19.52
N SER A 619 35.19 -37.29 -19.71
CA SER A 619 36.23 -37.63 -18.71
C SER A 619 36.42 -36.53 -17.65
N THR A 620 35.83 -35.35 -17.88
CA THR A 620 35.86 -34.19 -16.98
C THR A 620 34.49 -33.95 -16.35
N GLU A 621 34.41 -33.08 -15.34
CA GLU A 621 33.12 -32.55 -14.88
C GLU A 621 32.85 -31.16 -15.48
N PRO A 622 31.69 -30.96 -16.15
CA PRO A 622 31.39 -29.72 -16.86
C PRO A 622 30.64 -28.69 -16.02
N HIS A 623 31.12 -27.45 -16.02
CA HIS A 623 30.37 -26.26 -15.66
C HIS A 623 29.94 -25.51 -16.93
N TYR A 624 28.80 -24.81 -16.90
CA TYR A 624 28.21 -24.23 -18.12
C TYR A 624 28.01 -22.73 -18.01
N ILE A 625 28.46 -22.01 -19.03
CA ILE A 625 28.24 -20.58 -19.22
C ILE A 625 27.50 -20.36 -20.55
N ARG A 626 26.32 -19.73 -20.48
CA ARG A 626 25.46 -19.43 -21.62
C ARG A 626 25.45 -17.92 -21.88
N CYS A 627 26.16 -17.49 -22.91
CA CYS A 627 26.33 -16.10 -23.30
C CYS A 627 25.20 -15.64 -24.24
N VAL A 628 24.53 -14.54 -23.91
CA VAL A 628 23.33 -14.00 -24.60
C VAL A 628 23.62 -12.62 -25.18
N LYS A 629 23.22 -12.39 -26.43
CA LYS A 629 23.30 -11.11 -27.14
C LYS A 629 21.97 -10.35 -26.94
N PRO A 630 21.90 -9.25 -26.16
CA PRO A 630 20.61 -8.64 -25.79
C PRO A 630 19.89 -7.99 -26.97
N ASN A 631 20.60 -7.46 -27.97
CA ASN A 631 20.00 -6.85 -29.16
C ASN A 631 20.88 -7.06 -30.41
N ASN A 632 20.29 -6.91 -31.59
CA ASN A 632 21.01 -7.00 -32.86
C ASN A 632 21.56 -5.66 -33.38
N LEU A 633 21.29 -4.54 -32.70
CA LEU A 633 21.81 -3.21 -33.04
C LEU A 633 23.24 -2.97 -32.53
N LEU A 634 23.76 -3.85 -31.66
CA LEU A 634 25.07 -3.76 -31.00
C LEU A 634 25.21 -2.53 -30.09
N GLN A 635 24.09 -2.08 -29.50
CA GLN A 635 24.03 -0.91 -28.61
C GLN A 635 23.92 -1.35 -27.14
N PRO A 636 24.50 -0.62 -26.17
CA PRO A 636 24.22 -0.83 -24.75
C PRO A 636 22.75 -0.48 -24.42
N THR A 637 22.31 -0.89 -23.23
CA THR A 637 20.97 -0.66 -22.62
C THR A 637 19.73 -1.16 -23.40
N VAL A 638 19.84 -1.52 -24.68
CA VAL A 638 18.73 -2.06 -25.47
C VAL A 638 18.60 -3.58 -25.27
N PHE A 639 17.42 -4.05 -24.85
CA PHE A 639 17.10 -5.46 -24.70
C PHE A 639 15.95 -5.86 -25.65
N ASP A 640 16.20 -6.80 -26.55
CA ASP A 640 15.26 -7.31 -27.56
C ASP A 640 14.68 -8.64 -27.06
N ASN A 641 13.50 -8.57 -26.45
CA ASN A 641 12.80 -9.71 -25.87
C ASN A 641 12.69 -10.90 -26.83
N ALA A 642 12.33 -10.68 -28.10
CA ALA A 642 12.11 -11.76 -29.06
C ALA A 642 13.44 -12.45 -29.44
N ASN A 643 14.50 -11.67 -29.64
CA ASN A 643 15.84 -12.18 -29.96
C ASN A 643 16.50 -12.88 -28.75
N VAL A 644 16.30 -12.38 -27.53
CA VAL A 644 16.77 -13.05 -26.30
C VAL A 644 16.00 -14.35 -26.08
N LEU A 645 14.67 -14.35 -26.26
CA LEU A 645 13.85 -15.56 -26.11
C LEU A 645 14.25 -16.65 -27.10
N HIS A 646 14.54 -16.29 -28.36
CA HIS A 646 15.11 -17.22 -29.34
C HIS A 646 16.46 -17.79 -28.88
N GLN A 647 17.33 -16.99 -28.28
CA GLN A 647 18.63 -17.44 -27.74
C GLN A 647 18.51 -18.30 -26.49
N LEU A 648 17.50 -18.11 -25.64
CA LEU A 648 17.25 -18.98 -24.48
C LEU A 648 16.77 -20.38 -24.90
N ARG A 649 16.02 -20.46 -26.02
CA ARG A 649 15.65 -21.70 -26.71
C ARG A 649 16.87 -22.33 -27.42
N SER A 650 17.57 -21.59 -28.28
CA SER A 650 18.70 -22.12 -29.05
C SER A 650 19.96 -22.39 -28.21
N GLY A 651 20.11 -21.73 -27.06
CA GLY A 651 21.12 -22.01 -26.04
C GLY A 651 20.77 -23.16 -25.09
N GLY A 652 19.58 -23.77 -25.22
CA GLY A 652 19.17 -24.91 -24.40
C GLY A 652 18.92 -24.58 -22.92
N VAL A 653 18.72 -23.31 -22.58
CA VAL A 653 18.42 -22.86 -21.22
C VAL A 653 17.00 -23.26 -20.83
N LEU A 654 16.04 -23.05 -21.73
CA LEU A 654 14.65 -23.47 -21.50
C LEU A 654 14.52 -25.00 -21.44
N GLU A 655 15.37 -25.75 -22.16
CA GLU A 655 15.42 -27.21 -22.10
C GLU A 655 15.89 -27.71 -20.73
N ALA A 656 16.92 -27.09 -20.13
CA ALA A 656 17.31 -27.40 -18.75
C ALA A 656 16.20 -27.07 -17.74
N ILE A 657 15.53 -25.93 -17.94
CA ILE A 657 14.36 -25.55 -17.13
C ILE A 657 13.23 -26.56 -17.28
N ARG A 658 12.93 -27.04 -18.50
CA ARG A 658 11.91 -28.06 -18.76
C ARG A 658 12.25 -29.41 -18.12
N VAL A 659 13.52 -29.82 -18.13
CA VAL A 659 13.99 -31.02 -17.39
C VAL A 659 13.76 -30.83 -15.88
N LYS A 660 14.11 -29.67 -15.33
CA LYS A 660 13.88 -29.36 -13.91
C LYS A 660 12.38 -29.27 -13.55
N CYS A 661 11.54 -28.76 -14.46
CA CYS A 661 10.09 -28.73 -14.33
C CYS A 661 9.40 -30.10 -14.42
N ALA A 662 10.00 -31.09 -15.09
CA ALA A 662 9.51 -32.47 -15.10
C ALA A 662 9.79 -33.22 -13.77
N GLY A 663 10.82 -32.80 -13.05
CA GLY A 663 11.09 -33.20 -11.66
C GLY A 663 10.32 -32.33 -10.65
N TYR A 664 11.07 -31.67 -9.77
CA TYR A 664 10.58 -30.72 -8.77
C TYR A 664 11.24 -29.35 -8.97
N PRO A 665 10.65 -28.47 -9.81
CA PRO A 665 11.27 -27.18 -10.13
C PRO A 665 11.42 -26.25 -8.93
N THR A 666 10.52 -26.35 -7.97
CA THR A 666 10.49 -25.48 -6.80
C THR A 666 10.81 -26.32 -5.56
N ASN A 667 12.03 -26.16 -5.02
CA ASN A 667 12.40 -26.68 -3.72
C ASN A 667 12.69 -25.54 -2.74
N ARG A 668 12.33 -25.74 -1.47
CA ARG A 668 12.43 -24.72 -0.39
C ARG A 668 12.84 -25.40 0.91
N THR A 669 13.68 -24.75 1.72
CA THR A 669 13.92 -25.25 3.08
C THR A 669 12.62 -25.26 3.89
N PHE A 670 12.52 -26.13 4.89
CA PHE A 670 11.31 -26.18 5.74
C PHE A 670 10.99 -24.82 6.38
N ILE A 671 12.02 -24.04 6.76
CA ILE A 671 11.86 -22.72 7.39
C ILE A 671 11.25 -21.71 6.41
N GLU A 672 11.74 -21.62 5.17
CA GLU A 672 11.15 -20.76 4.13
C GLU A 672 9.68 -21.14 3.84
N PHE A 673 9.42 -22.44 3.70
CA PHE A 673 8.08 -22.94 3.38
C PHE A 673 7.07 -22.62 4.48
N LEU A 674 7.44 -22.86 5.74
CA LEU A 674 6.61 -22.51 6.90
C LEU A 674 6.38 -20.99 6.98
N ASN A 675 7.44 -20.18 6.86
CA ASN A 675 7.31 -18.72 6.93
C ASN A 675 6.33 -18.13 5.89
N ARG A 676 6.25 -18.70 4.67
CA ARG A 676 5.26 -18.27 3.65
C ARG A 676 3.86 -18.86 3.87
N PHE A 677 3.75 -20.12 4.28
CA PHE A 677 2.50 -20.88 4.22
C PHE A 677 1.85 -21.29 5.55
N LEU A 678 2.44 -21.00 6.71
CA LEU A 678 1.87 -21.34 8.02
C LEU A 678 0.46 -20.75 8.25
N ILE A 679 0.13 -19.63 7.58
CA ILE A 679 -1.22 -19.05 7.54
C ILE A 679 -2.30 -19.99 6.97
N LEU A 680 -1.91 -21.02 6.21
CA LEU A 680 -2.81 -22.04 5.68
C LEU A 680 -3.21 -23.11 6.72
N ALA A 681 -2.39 -23.27 7.78
CA ALA A 681 -2.56 -24.20 8.88
C ALA A 681 -2.14 -23.58 10.23
N PRO A 682 -2.83 -22.54 10.72
CA PRO A 682 -2.52 -21.89 11.99
C PRO A 682 -2.75 -22.78 13.23
N GLU A 683 -3.24 -24.01 13.05
CA GLU A 683 -3.30 -25.03 14.09
C GLU A 683 -1.90 -25.56 14.46
N ILE A 684 -0.93 -25.50 13.54
CA ILE A 684 0.48 -25.88 13.79
C ILE A 684 1.11 -25.01 14.87
N LEU A 685 0.73 -23.73 14.95
CA LEU A 685 1.20 -22.78 15.99
C LEU A 685 0.76 -23.16 17.43
N LYS A 686 -0.01 -24.24 17.62
CA LYS A 686 -0.51 -24.69 18.93
C LYS A 686 0.31 -25.81 19.57
N GLY A 687 1.39 -26.25 18.93
CA GLY A 687 2.26 -27.30 19.46
C GLY A 687 3.65 -27.26 18.83
N GLU A 688 4.61 -27.90 19.48
CA GLU A 688 5.96 -28.08 18.95
C GLU A 688 5.95 -29.26 17.98
N TYR A 689 5.98 -28.96 16.68
CA TYR A 689 6.07 -29.94 15.60
C TYR A 689 7.41 -29.79 14.89
N GLU A 690 8.06 -30.91 14.56
CA GLU A 690 9.23 -30.90 13.70
C GLU A 690 8.90 -30.27 12.34
N ALA A 691 9.84 -29.51 11.78
CA ALA A 691 9.58 -28.67 10.61
C ALA A 691 9.14 -29.48 9.37
N GLU A 692 9.63 -30.71 9.23
CA GLU A 692 9.18 -31.67 8.21
C GLU A 692 7.68 -31.99 8.35
N VAL A 693 7.25 -32.39 9.55
CA VAL A 693 5.85 -32.76 9.88
C VAL A 693 4.93 -31.56 9.69
N ALA A 694 5.36 -30.37 10.10
CA ALA A 694 4.63 -29.13 9.90
C ALA A 694 4.45 -28.80 8.39
N CYS A 695 5.50 -28.95 7.57
CA CYS A 695 5.40 -28.78 6.12
C CYS A 695 4.44 -29.79 5.49
N LYS A 696 4.56 -31.06 5.87
CA LYS A 696 3.71 -32.16 5.40
C LYS A 696 2.23 -31.90 5.68
N TRP A 697 1.91 -31.47 6.90
CA TRP A 697 0.53 -31.20 7.32
C TRP A 697 -0.10 -30.04 6.51
N ILE A 698 0.64 -29.00 6.16
CA ILE A 698 0.15 -27.92 5.28
C ILE A 698 -0.27 -28.48 3.91
N LEU A 699 0.56 -29.36 3.32
CA LEU A 699 0.33 -29.94 1.99
C LEU A 699 -0.86 -30.91 1.99
N GLU A 700 -0.91 -31.81 2.97
CA GLU A 700 -2.02 -32.76 3.16
C GLU A 700 -3.34 -32.03 3.44
N LYS A 701 -3.33 -30.97 4.26
CA LYS A 701 -4.52 -30.14 4.57
C LYS A 701 -5.06 -29.38 3.34
N LYS A 702 -4.27 -29.23 2.27
CA LYS A 702 -4.74 -28.68 0.98
C LYS A 702 -5.01 -29.74 -0.09
N GLY A 703 -4.75 -31.02 0.19
CA GLY A 703 -5.02 -32.12 -0.74
C GLY A 703 -4.06 -32.16 -1.95
N LEU A 704 -2.89 -31.52 -1.85
CA LEU A 704 -1.88 -31.54 -2.90
C LEU A 704 -1.35 -32.97 -3.09
N THR A 705 -1.15 -33.40 -4.33
CA THR A 705 -0.70 -34.77 -4.66
C THR A 705 0.58 -34.76 -5.48
N GLY A 706 1.48 -35.73 -5.24
CA GLY A 706 2.73 -35.85 -5.99
C GLY A 706 3.81 -34.81 -5.69
N TYR A 707 3.70 -34.11 -4.56
CA TYR A 707 4.83 -33.43 -3.91
C TYR A 707 5.78 -34.48 -3.28
N GLN A 708 6.98 -34.07 -2.89
CA GLN A 708 7.90 -34.88 -2.09
C GLN A 708 8.49 -34.06 -0.94
N ILE A 709 9.01 -34.77 0.06
CA ILE A 709 9.68 -34.21 1.24
C ILE A 709 11.03 -34.91 1.34
N GLY A 710 12.09 -34.10 1.36
CA GLY A 710 13.45 -34.57 1.57
C GLY A 710 13.87 -34.47 3.04
N LYS A 711 15.16 -34.56 3.31
CA LYS A 711 15.75 -34.39 4.65
C LYS A 711 15.80 -32.94 5.13
N SER A 712 15.89 -31.99 4.21
CA SER A 712 16.08 -30.57 4.53
C SER A 712 15.11 -29.62 3.81
N LYS A 713 14.38 -30.13 2.80
CA LYS A 713 13.55 -29.33 1.90
C LYS A 713 12.20 -29.97 1.57
N VAL A 714 11.23 -29.12 1.27
CA VAL A 714 9.99 -29.48 0.54
C VAL A 714 10.28 -29.40 -0.96
N PHE A 715 9.78 -30.37 -1.72
CA PHE A 715 9.93 -30.45 -3.19
C PHE A 715 8.54 -30.44 -3.87
N LEU A 716 8.29 -29.44 -4.70
CA LEU A 716 6.98 -29.16 -5.30
C LEU A 716 7.02 -29.23 -6.83
N ARG A 717 5.91 -29.68 -7.43
CA ARG A 717 5.71 -29.77 -8.88
C ARG A 717 5.38 -28.40 -9.49
N ALA A 718 5.61 -28.28 -10.80
CA ALA A 718 5.23 -27.10 -11.58
C ALA A 718 3.74 -26.74 -11.36
N GLY A 719 3.48 -25.55 -10.83
CA GLY A 719 2.14 -25.04 -10.54
C GLY A 719 1.61 -25.26 -9.12
N GLN A 720 2.18 -26.16 -8.31
CA GLN A 720 1.73 -26.38 -6.92
C GLN A 720 2.01 -25.16 -6.02
N MET A 721 3.09 -24.42 -6.29
CA MET A 721 3.36 -23.14 -5.62
C MET A 721 2.23 -22.12 -5.90
N ALA A 722 1.75 -22.04 -7.15
CA ALA A 722 0.66 -21.15 -7.53
C ALA A 722 -0.67 -21.53 -6.85
N GLU A 723 -0.89 -22.82 -6.62
CA GLU A 723 -2.05 -23.34 -5.89
C GLU A 723 -2.00 -22.93 -4.41
N LEU A 724 -0.85 -23.09 -3.76
CA LEU A 724 -0.61 -22.65 -2.38
C LEU A 724 -0.76 -21.13 -2.23
N ASP A 725 -0.23 -20.34 -3.16
CA ASP A 725 -0.38 -18.87 -3.15
C ASP A 725 -1.81 -18.42 -3.47
N ALA A 726 -2.54 -19.13 -4.33
CA ALA A 726 -3.98 -18.90 -4.55
C ALA A 726 -4.80 -19.20 -3.27
N HIS A 727 -4.47 -20.27 -2.54
CA HIS A 727 -5.06 -20.56 -1.24
C HIS A 727 -4.71 -19.49 -0.19
N ARG A 728 -3.46 -19.02 -0.15
CA ARG A 728 -2.96 -17.98 0.76
C ARG A 728 -3.66 -16.65 0.51
N THR A 729 -3.75 -16.23 -0.75
CA THR A 729 -4.47 -15.04 -1.20
C THR A 729 -5.95 -15.08 -0.82
N ARG A 730 -6.60 -16.24 -0.97
CA ARG A 730 -8.01 -16.43 -0.57
C ARG A 730 -8.23 -16.25 0.94
N VAL A 731 -7.38 -16.87 1.77
CA VAL A 731 -7.43 -16.73 3.25
C VAL A 731 -7.15 -15.29 3.69
N LEU A 732 -6.17 -14.61 3.07
CA LEU A 732 -5.86 -13.20 3.32
C LEU A 732 -7.05 -12.29 2.96
N GLY A 733 -7.68 -12.52 1.80
CA GLY A 733 -8.87 -11.76 1.36
C GLY A 733 -10.09 -11.96 2.27
N GLU A 734 -10.30 -13.17 2.77
CA GLU A 734 -11.36 -13.47 3.75
C GLU A 734 -11.09 -12.82 5.12
N SER A 735 -9.84 -12.89 5.59
CA SER A 735 -9.41 -12.23 6.84
C SER A 735 -9.56 -10.71 6.75
N ALA A 736 -9.12 -10.10 5.63
CA ALA A 736 -9.30 -8.68 5.37
C ALA A 736 -10.79 -8.28 5.33
N ARG A 737 -11.64 -9.09 4.69
CA ARG A 737 -13.10 -8.87 4.65
C ARG A 737 -13.73 -8.91 6.05
N MET A 738 -13.31 -9.83 6.90
CA MET A 738 -13.77 -9.94 8.29
C MET A 738 -13.36 -8.72 9.13
N ILE A 739 -12.08 -8.34 9.08
CA ILE A 739 -11.55 -7.17 9.80
C ILE A 739 -12.25 -5.89 9.34
N GLN A 740 -12.36 -5.67 8.03
CA GLN A 740 -13.09 -4.53 7.46
C GLN A 740 -14.56 -4.51 7.89
N GLY A 741 -15.23 -5.67 7.93
CA GLY A 741 -16.60 -5.79 8.41
C GLY A 741 -16.77 -5.35 9.86
N GLN A 742 -15.87 -5.81 10.77
CA GLN A 742 -15.90 -5.41 12.18
C GLN A 742 -15.60 -3.92 12.37
N VAL A 743 -14.58 -3.38 11.68
CA VAL A 743 -14.23 -1.95 11.75
C VAL A 743 -15.38 -1.07 11.23
N ARG A 744 -15.98 -1.40 10.07
CA ARG A 744 -17.15 -0.68 9.53
C ARG A 744 -18.35 -0.75 10.50
N THR A 745 -18.58 -1.91 11.12
CA THR A 745 -19.65 -2.11 12.11
C THR A 745 -19.42 -1.24 13.37
N ARG A 746 -18.21 -1.21 13.91
CA ARG A 746 -17.84 -0.36 15.06
C ARG A 746 -18.08 1.12 14.76
N LEU A 747 -17.51 1.63 13.66
CA LEU A 747 -17.65 3.04 13.26
C LEU A 747 -19.11 3.43 13.02
N THR A 748 -19.91 2.54 12.43
CA THR A 748 -21.35 2.79 12.20
C THR A 748 -22.14 2.79 13.51
N ARG A 749 -21.86 1.85 14.42
CA ARG A 749 -22.50 1.77 15.75
C ARG A 749 -22.18 3.00 16.60
N GLU A 750 -20.95 3.49 16.54
CA GLU A 750 -20.50 4.69 17.25
C GLU A 750 -21.26 5.95 16.75
N ARG A 751 -21.28 6.18 15.44
CA ARG A 751 -22.08 7.24 14.80
C ARG A 751 -23.56 7.16 15.17
N PHE A 752 -24.15 5.97 15.15
CA PHE A 752 -25.55 5.76 15.54
C PHE A 752 -25.82 6.08 17.02
N VAL A 753 -24.94 5.68 17.94
CA VAL A 753 -25.08 5.98 19.37
C VAL A 753 -24.98 7.49 19.64
N LEU A 754 -24.06 8.20 18.97
CA LEU A 754 -23.94 9.66 19.05
C LEU A 754 -25.23 10.35 18.55
N MET A 755 -25.71 9.98 17.36
CA MET A 755 -26.95 10.50 16.77
C MET A 755 -28.17 10.23 17.66
N ARG A 756 -28.27 9.02 18.25
CA ARG A 756 -29.34 8.68 19.20
C ARG A 756 -29.27 9.53 20.48
N ARG A 757 -28.09 9.74 21.05
CA ARG A 757 -27.90 10.61 22.23
C ARG A 757 -28.33 12.05 21.93
N ALA A 758 -27.91 12.61 20.79
CA ALA A 758 -28.31 13.95 20.37
C ALA A 758 -29.85 14.08 20.22
N SER A 759 -30.49 13.13 19.54
CA SER A 759 -31.96 13.10 19.37
C SER A 759 -32.69 13.02 20.72
N VAL A 760 -32.25 12.15 21.64
CA VAL A 760 -32.85 12.04 22.99
C VAL A 760 -32.71 13.34 23.77
N ASN A 761 -31.55 14.00 23.72
CA ASN A 761 -31.32 15.28 24.41
C ASN A 761 -32.22 16.40 23.86
N ILE A 762 -32.37 16.50 22.54
CA ILE A 762 -33.27 17.47 21.89
C ILE A 762 -34.73 17.21 22.32
N GLN A 763 -35.18 15.95 22.26
CA GLN A 763 -36.53 15.59 22.68
C GLN A 763 -36.79 15.86 24.18
N ALA A 764 -35.81 15.59 25.05
CA ALA A 764 -35.92 15.85 26.48
C ALA A 764 -36.04 17.35 26.78
N ASN A 765 -35.21 18.18 26.14
CA ASN A 765 -35.29 19.64 26.24
C ASN A 765 -36.64 20.17 25.72
N TRP A 766 -37.16 19.63 24.62
CA TRP A 766 -38.46 20.03 24.07
C TRP A 766 -39.64 19.65 24.99
N ARG A 767 -39.68 18.41 25.49
CA ARG A 767 -40.69 17.96 26.48
C ARG A 767 -40.64 18.82 27.75
N GLY A 768 -39.44 19.12 28.24
CA GLY A 768 -39.23 20.02 29.38
C GLY A 768 -39.69 21.46 29.11
N ASN A 769 -39.56 21.95 27.88
CA ASN A 769 -40.03 23.29 27.51
C ASN A 769 -41.56 23.38 27.51
N ILE A 770 -42.24 22.37 26.95
CA ILE A 770 -43.71 22.26 26.97
C ILE A 770 -44.22 22.23 28.42
N ALA A 771 -43.63 21.39 29.28
CA ALA A 771 -44.01 21.33 30.70
C ALA A 771 -43.81 22.66 31.43
N ARG A 772 -42.72 23.39 31.15
CA ARG A 772 -42.48 24.74 31.70
C ARG A 772 -43.51 25.77 31.21
N LYS A 773 -43.95 25.70 29.96
CA LYS A 773 -45.01 26.57 29.41
C LYS A 773 -46.35 26.35 30.13
N ILE A 774 -46.81 25.10 30.20
CA ILE A 774 -48.07 24.74 30.87
C ILE A 774 -48.02 25.11 32.36
N SER A 775 -46.89 24.87 33.04
CA SER A 775 -46.67 25.32 34.43
C SER A 775 -46.75 26.84 34.61
N LYS A 776 -46.35 27.64 33.62
CA LYS A 776 -46.44 29.11 33.65
C LYS A 776 -47.87 29.59 33.42
N GLU A 777 -48.65 28.88 32.61
CA GLU A 777 -50.06 29.15 32.36
C GLU A 777 -50.93 28.80 33.59
N MET A 778 -50.83 27.60 34.15
CA MET A 778 -51.54 27.21 35.38
C MET A 778 -51.23 28.14 36.57
N ARG A 779 -49.97 28.59 36.74
CA ARG A 779 -49.61 29.55 37.79
C ARG A 779 -50.22 30.94 37.60
N ARG A 780 -50.46 31.38 36.37
CA ARG A 780 -51.19 32.63 36.08
C ARG A 780 -52.67 32.50 36.43
N GLU A 781 -53.30 31.38 36.09
CA GLU A 781 -54.69 31.10 36.45
C GLU A 781 -54.88 30.99 37.97
N GLU A 782 -54.03 30.26 38.68
CA GLU A 782 -54.03 30.22 40.14
C GLU A 782 -53.89 31.61 40.78
N ALA A 783 -52.99 32.45 40.26
CA ALA A 783 -52.80 33.81 40.75
C ALA A 783 -54.06 34.66 40.53
N ALA A 784 -54.66 34.60 39.33
CA ALA A 784 -55.90 35.29 39.01
C ALA A 784 -57.06 34.84 39.94
N ILE A 785 -57.22 33.53 40.15
CA ILE A 785 -58.24 32.97 41.06
C ILE A 785 -58.01 33.42 42.51
N LYS A 786 -56.76 33.43 42.99
CA LYS A 786 -56.40 33.92 44.34
C LYS A 786 -56.74 35.40 44.51
N ILE A 787 -56.44 36.24 43.52
CA ILE A 787 -56.80 37.68 43.51
C ILE A 787 -58.32 37.86 43.51
N GLN A 788 -59.04 37.22 42.58
CA GLN A 788 -60.51 37.29 42.49
C GLN A 788 -61.21 36.83 43.77
N LYS A 789 -60.76 35.72 44.37
CA LYS A 789 -61.26 35.19 45.66
C LYS A 789 -61.09 36.20 46.79
N ASN A 790 -59.91 36.81 46.90
CA ASN A 790 -59.64 37.80 47.95
C ASN A 790 -60.44 39.09 47.76
N LEU A 791 -60.61 39.56 46.52
CA LEU A 791 -61.44 40.73 46.21
C LEU A 791 -62.92 40.50 46.54
N ARG A 792 -63.49 39.35 46.12
CA ARG A 792 -64.88 38.97 46.46
C ARG A 792 -65.09 38.88 47.98
N ARG A 793 -64.10 38.34 48.72
CA ARG A 793 -64.10 38.29 50.20
C ARG A 793 -64.05 39.68 50.84
N GLN A 794 -63.22 40.60 50.31
CA GLN A 794 -63.13 41.99 50.79
C GLN A 794 -64.49 42.71 50.68
N ILE A 795 -65.14 42.61 49.51
CA ILE A 795 -66.44 43.25 49.23
C ILE A 795 -67.50 42.72 50.21
N ALA A 796 -67.70 41.40 50.28
CA ALA A 796 -68.70 40.79 51.17
C ALA A 796 -68.47 41.15 52.66
N LYS A 797 -67.20 41.23 53.11
CA LYS A 797 -66.85 41.65 54.47
C LYS A 797 -67.18 43.12 54.72
N LYS A 798 -66.97 44.00 53.73
CA LYS A 798 -67.28 45.45 53.81
C LYS A 798 -68.78 45.67 53.98
N ASP A 799 -69.60 44.96 53.21
CA ASP A 799 -71.06 45.14 53.23
C ASP A 799 -71.71 44.49 54.46
N TYR A 800 -71.28 43.31 54.89
CA TYR A 800 -71.69 42.76 56.20
C TYR A 800 -71.29 43.68 57.36
N GLY A 801 -70.12 44.33 57.27
CA GLY A 801 -69.66 45.32 58.24
C GLY A 801 -70.62 46.51 58.38
N LYS A 802 -71.09 47.08 57.26
CA LYS A 802 -72.12 48.14 57.27
C LYS A 802 -73.40 47.66 57.98
N THR A 803 -73.95 46.54 57.53
CA THR A 803 -75.21 45.98 58.05
C THR A 803 -75.14 45.70 59.55
N LYS A 804 -74.02 45.14 60.04
CA LYS A 804 -73.80 44.91 61.48
C LYS A 804 -73.81 46.21 62.28
N SER A 805 -73.14 47.26 61.80
CA SER A 805 -73.13 48.56 62.48
C SER A 805 -74.52 49.19 62.54
N SER A 806 -75.27 49.17 61.42
CA SER A 806 -76.66 49.66 61.39
C SER A 806 -77.56 48.92 62.38
N ALA A 807 -77.45 47.59 62.45
CA ALA A 807 -78.22 46.77 63.39
C ALA A 807 -77.87 47.05 64.87
N LEU A 808 -76.60 47.30 65.18
CA LEU A 808 -76.16 47.65 66.54
C LEU A 808 -76.68 49.02 66.99
N THR A 809 -76.65 50.03 66.11
CA THR A 809 -77.24 51.35 66.38
C THR A 809 -78.75 51.28 66.61
N LEU A 810 -79.47 50.44 65.85
CA LEU A 810 -80.88 50.16 66.08
C LEU A 810 -81.14 49.48 67.44
N GLN A 811 -80.34 48.47 67.80
CA GLN A 811 -80.49 47.79 69.09
C GLN A 811 -80.20 48.71 70.29
N SER A 812 -79.19 49.57 70.22
CA SER A 812 -78.89 50.50 71.32
C SER A 812 -80.03 51.52 71.50
N GLY A 813 -80.56 52.08 70.41
CA GLY A 813 -81.74 52.95 70.44
C GLY A 813 -82.96 52.29 71.09
N VAL A 814 -83.33 51.08 70.68
CA VAL A 814 -84.48 50.33 71.25
C VAL A 814 -84.28 50.04 72.74
N ARG A 815 -83.08 49.62 73.15
CA ARG A 815 -82.76 49.39 74.58
C ARG A 815 -82.89 50.67 75.41
N THR A 816 -82.44 51.81 74.89
CA THR A 816 -82.60 53.12 75.54
C THR A 816 -84.07 53.55 75.65
N MET A 817 -84.90 53.26 74.65
CA MET A 817 -86.35 53.51 74.72
C MET A 817 -87.04 52.66 75.79
N ALA A 818 -86.71 51.36 75.88
CA ALA A 818 -87.27 50.45 76.88
C ALA A 818 -86.96 50.92 78.33
N ALA A 819 -85.71 51.26 78.61
CA ALA A 819 -85.30 51.76 79.92
C ALA A 819 -86.02 53.08 80.30
N ARG A 820 -86.20 54.00 79.33
CA ARG A 820 -86.96 55.25 79.53
C ARG A 820 -88.44 55.00 79.81
N HIS A 821 -89.04 53.96 79.22
CA HIS A 821 -90.43 53.58 79.50
C HIS A 821 -90.60 53.05 80.94
N GLU A 822 -89.72 52.14 81.37
CA GLU A 822 -89.75 51.57 82.73
C GLU A 822 -89.55 52.65 83.81
N PHE A 823 -88.65 53.61 83.58
CA PHE A 823 -88.44 54.74 84.49
C PHE A 823 -89.70 55.61 84.66
N ARG A 824 -90.40 55.94 83.55
CA ARG A 824 -91.66 56.72 83.60
C ARG A 824 -92.74 56.01 84.41
N TYR A 825 -92.90 54.69 84.24
CA TYR A 825 -93.86 53.87 85.00
C TYR A 825 -93.60 53.87 86.51
N LYS A 826 -92.32 53.80 86.92
CA LYS A 826 -91.92 53.92 88.34
C LYS A 826 -92.23 55.31 88.90
N LEU A 827 -92.08 56.37 88.10
CA LEU A 827 -92.40 57.74 88.50
C LEU A 827 -93.90 57.94 88.77
N THR A 828 -94.77 57.48 87.87
CA THR A 828 -96.24 57.56 88.04
C THR A 828 -96.73 56.78 89.25
N THR A 829 -96.16 55.60 89.49
CA THR A 829 -96.52 54.77 90.66
C THR A 829 -96.14 55.45 91.98
N ARG A 830 -94.99 56.15 92.03
CA ARG A 830 -94.56 56.93 93.20
C ARG A 830 -95.43 58.17 93.44
N ALA A 831 -95.94 58.82 92.39
CA ALA A 831 -96.89 59.92 92.55
C ALA A 831 -98.22 59.44 93.15
N ALA A 832 -98.74 58.30 92.69
CA ALA A 832 -99.99 57.73 93.18
C ALA A 832 -99.95 57.37 94.68
N THR A 833 -98.85 56.78 95.17
CA THR A 833 -98.73 56.41 96.60
C THR A 833 -98.66 57.62 97.53
N VAL A 834 -98.03 58.72 97.11
CA VAL A 834 -97.98 59.99 97.88
C VAL A 834 -99.38 60.60 98.02
N ILE A 835 -100.17 60.63 96.94
CA ILE A 835 -101.55 61.16 96.96
C ILE A 835 -102.43 60.31 97.91
N GLN A 836 -102.33 58.98 97.84
CA GLN A 836 -103.07 58.09 98.73
C GLN A 836 -102.70 58.26 100.21
N ALA A 837 -101.44 58.60 100.54
CA ALA A 837 -101.02 58.84 101.91
C ALA A 837 -101.68 60.11 102.50
N TYR A 838 -101.69 61.21 101.75
CA TYR A 838 -102.31 62.47 102.17
C TYR A 838 -103.82 62.33 102.44
N TRP A 839 -104.55 61.65 101.56
CA TRP A 839 -105.99 61.44 101.74
C TRP A 839 -106.32 60.63 103.00
N ARG A 840 -105.56 59.55 103.27
CA ARG A 840 -105.71 58.74 104.49
C ARG A 840 -105.50 59.56 105.76
N GLY A 841 -104.51 60.46 105.77
CA GLY A 841 -104.27 61.39 106.88
C GLY A 841 -105.40 62.37 107.13
N TYR A 842 -105.97 62.97 106.07
CA TYR A 842 -107.07 63.92 106.17
C TYR A 842 -108.34 63.30 106.81
N SER A 843 -108.70 62.07 106.42
CA SER A 843 -109.90 61.40 106.94
C SER A 843 -109.88 61.26 108.47
N ALA A 844 -108.77 60.77 109.03
CA ALA A 844 -108.63 60.58 110.47
C ALA A 844 -108.75 61.89 111.28
N ILE A 845 -108.23 63.00 110.74
CA ILE A 845 -108.32 64.33 111.36
C ILE A 845 -109.76 64.87 111.35
N SER A 846 -110.54 64.56 110.30
CA SER A 846 -111.96 64.94 110.18
C SER A 846 -112.80 64.33 111.30
N ASP A 847 -112.67 63.02 111.52
CA ASP A 847 -113.55 62.28 112.46
C ASP A 847 -113.23 62.60 113.92
N TYR A 848 -111.96 62.80 114.28
CA TYR A 848 -111.57 63.31 115.60
C TYR A 848 -112.23 64.67 115.92
N LYS A 849 -112.26 65.60 114.94
CA LYS A 849 -112.89 66.92 115.11
C LYS A 849 -114.40 66.83 115.33
N LYS A 850 -115.11 65.90 114.67
CA LYS A 850 -116.54 65.64 114.90
C LYS A 850 -116.78 65.17 116.34
N LEU A 851 -116.03 64.17 116.79
CA LEU A 851 -116.20 63.54 118.12
C LEU A 851 -116.03 64.55 119.27
N LYS A 852 -115.01 65.41 119.18
CA LYS A 852 -114.73 66.48 120.16
C LYS A 852 -115.89 67.48 120.30
N ARG A 853 -116.60 67.78 119.21
CA ARG A 853 -117.73 68.74 119.19
C ARG A 853 -118.93 68.23 119.97
N VAL A 854 -119.26 66.93 119.84
CA VAL A 854 -120.37 66.27 120.54
C VAL A 854 -120.16 66.26 122.06
N SER A 855 -118.94 65.94 122.52
CA SER A 855 -118.61 65.87 123.94
C SER A 855 -118.82 67.21 124.68
N LEU A 856 -118.47 68.33 124.04
CA LEU A 856 -118.62 69.67 124.62
C LEU A 856 -120.09 70.09 124.77
N LEU A 857 -120.94 69.79 123.78
CA LEU A 857 -122.36 70.15 123.79
C LEU A 857 -123.15 69.42 124.89
N CYS A 858 -122.75 68.20 125.24
CA CYS A 858 -123.39 67.43 126.31
C CYS A 858 -123.05 68.02 127.70
N LYS A 859 -121.80 68.48 127.90
CA LYS A 859 -121.34 69.05 129.18
C LYS A 859 -121.96 70.41 129.52
N SER A 860 -122.32 71.23 128.53
CA SER A 860 -122.94 72.54 128.76
C SER A 860 -124.39 72.42 129.27
N ASN A 861 -125.20 71.55 128.65
CA ASN A 861 -126.60 71.35 128.98
C ASN A 861 -126.83 70.87 130.43
N LEU A 862 -125.92 70.05 130.96
CA LEU A 862 -126.03 69.55 132.34
C LEU A 862 -125.88 70.68 133.38
N ARG A 863 -124.93 71.60 133.17
CA ARG A 863 -124.75 72.79 134.05
C ARG A 863 -125.97 73.71 134.00
N GLY A 864 -126.55 73.92 132.81
CA GLY A 864 -127.72 74.77 132.59
C GLY A 864 -129.05 74.25 133.19
N ARG A 865 -129.08 73.04 133.75
CA ARG A 865 -130.22 72.51 134.53
C ARG A 865 -130.14 72.80 136.03
N ILE A 866 -128.93 72.89 136.60
CA ILE A 866 -128.73 73.05 138.05
C ILE A 866 -129.13 74.47 138.50
N ALA A 867 -128.60 75.50 137.84
CA ALA A 867 -128.84 76.91 138.22
C ALA A 867 -130.32 77.32 138.20
N ARG A 868 -131.12 76.76 137.27
CA ARG A 868 -132.55 77.10 137.14
C ARG A 868 -133.40 76.67 138.33
N LYS A 869 -132.96 75.70 139.14
CA LYS A 869 -133.73 75.23 140.31
C LYS A 869 -133.56 76.14 141.54
N GLN A 870 -132.43 76.83 141.65
CA GLN A 870 -132.15 77.76 142.76
C GLN A 870 -132.93 79.08 142.63
N LEU A 871 -133.03 79.62 141.40
CA LEU A 871 -133.70 80.91 141.14
C LEU A 871 -135.19 80.94 141.55
N GLY A 872 -135.87 79.79 141.56
CA GLY A 872 -137.27 79.68 141.96
C GLY A 872 -137.52 79.97 143.45
N GLN A 873 -136.51 79.83 144.31
CA GLN A 873 -136.65 80.05 145.76
C GLN A 873 -136.58 81.54 146.15
N SER A 874 -136.00 82.40 145.31
CA SER A 874 -135.87 83.84 145.60
C SER A 874 -137.16 84.62 145.29
N LYS A 875 -137.76 84.37 144.12
CA LYS A 875 -138.82 85.23 143.53
C LYS A 875 -140.14 85.32 144.31
N GLN A 876 -140.28 84.58 145.40
CA GLN A 876 -141.45 84.63 146.28
C GLN A 876 -141.26 85.61 147.46
N ALA A 877 -140.03 86.12 147.68
CA ALA A 877 -139.77 87.22 148.59
C ALA A 877 -140.06 88.59 147.93
N ASP A 878 -139.51 88.81 146.74
CA ASP A 878 -139.44 90.10 146.02
C ASP A 878 -140.82 90.74 145.77
N ARG A 879 -141.88 89.93 145.60
CA ARG A 879 -143.27 90.39 145.43
C ARG A 879 -143.88 91.09 146.65
N LYS A 880 -143.15 91.21 147.76
CA LYS A 880 -143.52 92.08 148.89
C LYS A 880 -143.05 93.54 148.72
N GLU A 881 -142.17 93.83 147.76
CA GLU A 881 -141.47 95.12 147.65
C GLU A 881 -141.85 95.93 146.40
N GLU A 882 -142.20 95.25 145.29
CA GLU A 882 -142.39 95.92 143.99
C GLU A 882 -143.62 96.86 143.94
N THR A 883 -144.58 96.70 144.86
CA THR A 883 -145.72 97.62 145.08
C THR A 883 -145.34 99.01 145.62
N GLU A 884 -144.06 99.29 145.88
CA GLU A 884 -143.60 100.56 146.48
C GLU A 884 -143.01 101.58 145.47
N LYS A 885 -142.80 101.19 144.18
CA LYS A 885 -141.85 101.89 143.29
C LYS A 885 -142.38 102.46 141.96
N GLU A 886 -143.69 102.52 141.71
CA GLU A 886 -144.30 103.18 140.52
C GLU A 886 -144.17 104.73 140.53
N ARG A 887 -142.95 105.29 140.51
CA ARG A 887 -142.72 106.72 140.86
C ARG A 887 -141.61 107.51 140.13
N LYS A 888 -140.88 107.02 139.10
CA LYS A 888 -139.59 107.67 138.71
C LYS A 888 -139.05 107.76 137.25
N VAL A 889 -139.67 107.25 136.18
CA VAL A 889 -138.98 107.12 134.85
C VAL A 889 -139.50 108.08 133.77
N GLU A 890 -138.77 109.17 133.45
CA GLU A 890 -139.31 110.23 132.54
C GLU A 890 -138.28 111.12 131.75
N LEU A 891 -137.05 110.69 131.40
CA LEU A 891 -136.04 111.59 130.75
C LEU A 891 -135.09 110.95 129.66
N SER A 892 -135.30 111.28 128.37
CA SER A 892 -134.30 111.29 127.24
C SER A 892 -133.80 109.94 126.60
N ASN A 893 -133.08 109.87 125.46
CA ASN A 893 -133.38 110.22 124.04
C ASN A 893 -132.41 109.49 123.02
N ARG A 894 -132.45 109.83 121.71
CA ARG A 894 -131.70 109.33 120.49
C ARG A 894 -130.26 109.92 120.35
N ALA A 895 -129.38 109.65 119.36
CA ALA A 895 -129.41 109.61 117.88
C ALA A 895 -128.01 109.19 117.31
N GLU A 896 -127.67 109.02 116.02
CA GLU A 896 -128.26 108.61 114.70
C GLU A 896 -127.10 108.68 113.66
N GLU A 897 -127.23 108.44 112.34
CA GLU A 897 -127.64 107.24 111.56
C GLU A 897 -127.56 107.57 110.03
N ALA A 898 -126.37 107.42 109.39
CA ALA A 898 -126.15 107.57 107.93
C ALA A 898 -124.81 106.90 107.45
N VAL A 899 -124.68 106.61 106.12
CA VAL A 899 -123.56 105.90 105.37
C VAL A 899 -123.27 104.43 105.75
N ASP A 900 -122.58 103.55 104.97
CA ASP A 900 -121.67 103.65 103.79
C ASP A 900 -122.10 102.72 102.59
N MET A 901 -121.20 102.16 101.74
CA MET A 901 -121.57 101.56 100.43
C MET A 901 -120.58 101.46 99.22
N SER A 902 -119.23 101.45 99.30
CA SER A 902 -118.26 101.20 98.15
C SER A 902 -118.22 102.24 96.98
N PHE A 903 -117.27 102.12 95.99
CA PHE A 903 -117.53 101.90 94.52
C PHE A 903 -116.23 101.87 93.59
N VAL A 904 -116.31 102.05 92.24
CA VAL A 904 -115.24 101.85 91.18
C VAL A 904 -115.25 102.90 90.00
N LEU A 905 -114.15 103.09 89.20
CA LEU A 905 -114.00 104.02 88.02
C LEU A 905 -113.06 103.55 86.84
N HIS A 906 -112.49 104.45 85.99
CA HIS A 906 -112.07 104.26 84.55
C HIS A 906 -110.58 104.55 84.16
N SER A 907 -110.21 104.19 82.91
CA SER A 907 -109.41 105.06 82.03
C SER A 907 -110.24 105.50 80.82
N GLU A 908 -110.21 106.80 80.49
CA GLU A 908 -109.76 107.30 79.19
C GLU A 908 -110.28 106.53 77.94
N GLN A 909 -111.22 107.01 77.10
CA GLN A 909 -111.78 108.35 76.86
C GLN A 909 -111.99 109.24 78.10
N SER A 910 -111.18 110.30 78.21
CA SER A 910 -111.21 111.37 79.22
C SER A 910 -111.07 110.92 80.69
N ASP A 911 -110.55 111.75 81.59
CA ASP A 911 -109.53 112.81 81.40
C ASP A 911 -108.83 113.00 82.77
N ASP A 912 -107.60 113.51 82.74
CA ASP A 912 -106.91 114.27 83.78
C ASP A 912 -106.45 113.62 85.13
N ALA A 913 -105.21 114.00 85.48
CA ALA A 913 -104.73 114.64 86.73
C ALA A 913 -105.49 114.47 88.08
N GLU A 914 -104.85 114.54 89.27
CA GLU A 914 -103.43 114.67 89.70
C GLU A 914 -103.31 113.91 91.07
N SER A 915 -102.28 113.94 91.94
CA SER A 915 -101.15 114.86 92.22
C SER A 915 -100.02 114.09 92.98
N GLY A 916 -99.06 114.82 93.56
CA GLY A 916 -98.80 114.60 94.99
C GLY A 916 -97.51 113.89 95.45
N HIS A 917 -96.34 114.40 95.04
CA HIS A 917 -95.15 114.63 95.90
C HIS A 917 -95.01 113.90 97.28
N GLY A 918 -93.88 113.21 97.55
CA GLY A 918 -93.72 112.48 98.84
C GLY A 918 -92.32 112.14 99.43
N ARG A 919 -91.27 112.94 99.22
CA ARG A 919 -89.99 113.04 100.02
C ARG A 919 -89.55 111.91 101.02
N LYS A 920 -88.26 111.51 100.86
CA LYS A 920 -87.17 111.37 101.88
C LYS A 920 -87.14 110.22 102.94
N ALA A 921 -86.20 109.29 102.68
CA ALA A 921 -84.91 109.10 103.40
C ALA A 921 -84.78 108.45 104.82
N LYS A 922 -83.64 107.75 105.00
CA LYS A 922 -83.04 107.16 106.23
C LYS A 922 -83.79 105.95 106.84
N LEU A 923 -83.16 105.04 107.59
CA LEU A 923 -81.80 104.97 108.17
C LEU A 923 -81.29 103.50 108.21
N SER A 924 -79.99 103.27 108.40
CA SER A 924 -79.37 101.99 108.83
C SER A 924 -79.53 101.80 110.37
N ILE A 925 -79.18 100.70 111.06
CA ILE A 925 -77.99 99.81 111.09
C ILE A 925 -78.39 98.41 111.69
N GLU A 926 -77.47 97.42 111.70
CA GLU A 926 -77.45 96.16 112.50
C GLU A 926 -78.38 94.99 112.06
N SER A 927 -78.00 93.70 112.18
CA SER A 927 -76.73 93.08 112.67
C SER A 927 -76.42 91.73 111.98
N GLU A 928 -75.26 91.15 112.32
CA GLU A 928 -74.74 89.81 111.99
C GLU A 928 -75.61 88.67 112.63
N ASP A 929 -75.44 87.36 112.40
CA ASP A 929 -74.38 86.55 111.75
C ASP A 929 -74.96 85.18 111.24
N GLY A 930 -74.23 84.38 110.44
CA GLY A 930 -74.67 83.00 110.10
C GLY A 930 -73.94 82.22 108.98
N LEU A 931 -73.08 81.28 109.36
CA LEU A 931 -72.42 80.24 108.52
C LEU A 931 -73.32 78.99 108.31
N ASP A 932 -73.13 78.05 107.35
CA ASP A 932 -72.13 77.95 106.26
C ASP A 932 -72.73 77.31 104.96
N LYS A 933 -71.93 77.41 103.87
CA LYS A 933 -72.10 76.97 102.47
C LYS A 933 -72.97 75.73 102.14
N SER A 934 -73.65 75.83 100.99
CA SER A 934 -73.79 74.73 100.02
C SER A 934 -73.79 75.27 98.58
N SER A 935 -73.71 74.39 97.55
CA SER A 935 -73.48 74.72 96.12
C SER A 935 -72.03 75.23 95.86
N VAL A 936 -71.51 75.32 94.62
CA VAL A 936 -72.09 75.86 93.37
C VAL A 936 -71.96 74.89 92.17
N LEU A 937 -72.91 75.00 91.24
CA LEU A 937 -72.94 74.42 89.88
C LEU A 937 -72.89 75.59 88.86
N HIS A 938 -72.70 75.28 87.57
CA HIS A 938 -72.92 76.20 86.43
C HIS A 938 -71.88 77.34 86.26
N SER A 939 -71.70 77.96 85.10
CA SER A 939 -72.03 77.61 83.68
C SER A 939 -71.39 78.65 82.73
N GLU A 940 -71.26 78.32 81.45
CA GLU A 940 -71.37 79.17 80.22
C GLU A 940 -70.84 78.29 79.04
N GLN A 941 -71.28 78.32 77.77
CA GLN A 941 -71.66 79.37 76.81
C GLN A 941 -70.46 80.23 76.32
N SER A 942 -70.25 80.48 75.02
CA SER A 942 -70.76 79.81 73.80
C SER A 942 -69.87 80.14 72.57
N ASP A 943 -70.08 79.39 71.47
CA ASP A 943 -69.89 79.74 70.04
C ASP A 943 -68.48 79.91 69.36
N ASP A 944 -68.48 79.55 68.06
CA ASP A 944 -67.66 79.95 66.89
C ASP A 944 -66.18 79.52 66.65
N GLU A 945 -65.68 79.84 65.44
CA GLU A 945 -64.99 78.99 64.44
C GLU A 945 -63.44 78.82 64.47
N GLU A 946 -63.00 77.83 63.66
CA GLU A 946 -61.72 77.68 62.91
C GLU A 946 -60.35 77.28 63.53
N LEU A 947 -59.59 76.57 62.68
CA LEU A 947 -58.12 76.35 62.60
C LEU A 947 -57.34 75.81 63.83
N GLY A 948 -56.88 74.54 63.75
CA GLY A 948 -55.85 74.03 64.69
C GLY A 948 -55.50 72.52 64.66
N HIS A 949 -54.49 72.17 63.86
CA HIS A 949 -53.53 71.02 63.90
C HIS A 949 -53.71 69.71 64.75
N GLU A 950 -53.02 68.66 64.26
CA GLU A 950 -52.49 67.46 64.96
C GLU A 950 -53.37 66.19 65.21
N ARG A 951 -53.20 65.23 64.27
CA ARG A 951 -52.82 63.80 64.48
C ARG A 951 -53.85 62.64 64.45
N LYS A 952 -53.72 61.89 63.33
CA LYS A 952 -53.52 60.41 63.23
C LYS A 952 -54.71 59.46 63.49
N THR A 953 -55.02 58.48 62.63
CA THR A 953 -54.57 58.18 61.23
C THR A 953 -55.57 57.21 60.57
N LYS A 954 -55.68 57.17 59.23
CA LYS A 954 -56.47 56.16 58.52
C LYS A 954 -56.01 55.92 57.06
N LEU A 955 -56.04 54.64 56.66
CA LEU A 955 -56.05 54.05 55.30
C LEU A 955 -55.75 54.92 54.05
N SER A 956 -54.65 54.53 53.35
CA SER A 956 -54.56 54.21 51.91
C SER A 956 -54.95 55.24 50.82
N ILE A 957 -54.09 55.40 49.79
CA ILE A 957 -54.35 55.12 48.34
C ILE A 957 -53.18 55.55 47.39
N GLU A 958 -53.00 54.83 46.28
CA GLU A 958 -52.26 55.13 45.02
C GLU A 958 -50.77 55.57 45.06
N SER A 959 -50.25 56.12 43.94
CA SER A 959 -48.97 55.73 43.31
C SER A 959 -48.20 56.85 42.60
N GLU A 960 -46.92 56.58 42.32
CA GLU A 960 -46.02 57.24 41.33
C GLU A 960 -45.78 58.77 41.48
N ASP A 961 -44.61 59.15 42.05
CA ASP A 961 -43.66 60.15 41.51
C ASP A 961 -42.49 60.46 42.49
N GLY A 962 -41.40 61.07 41.99
CA GLY A 962 -40.52 61.95 42.79
C GLY A 962 -39.17 61.39 43.31
N HIS A 963 -38.07 62.03 42.90
CA HIS A 963 -36.67 61.77 43.30
C HIS A 963 -36.27 62.26 44.71
N SER A 964 -35.02 61.92 45.10
CA SER A 964 -34.11 62.59 46.06
C SER A 964 -34.35 62.36 47.58
N ASP A 965 -33.32 62.18 48.43
CA ASP A 965 -31.91 61.83 48.13
C ASP A 965 -31.15 61.20 49.33
N GLN A 966 -30.07 60.49 48.99
CA GLN A 966 -28.82 60.24 49.73
C GLN A 966 -28.80 60.15 51.28
N SER A 967 -28.43 58.97 51.78
CA SER A 967 -27.08 58.80 52.38
C SER A 967 -26.63 57.33 52.24
N ASP A 968 -25.67 57.11 51.35
CA ASP A 968 -24.38 56.42 51.56
C ASP A 968 -24.39 54.94 52.05
N ASP A 969 -23.66 53.99 51.46
CA ASP A 969 -22.42 54.08 50.65
C ASP A 969 -22.44 53.27 49.32
N GLU A 970 -21.61 53.74 48.37
CA GLU A 970 -20.92 52.99 47.28
C GLU A 970 -21.70 52.07 46.30
N GLU A 971 -22.30 52.67 45.26
CA GLU A 971 -22.19 52.14 43.88
C GLU A 971 -21.94 53.32 42.92
N ILE A 972 -20.82 53.30 42.17
CA ILE A 972 -20.49 54.36 41.19
C ILE A 972 -20.78 53.91 39.76
N GLU A 973 -21.41 54.82 39.02
CA GLU A 973 -22.17 54.58 37.81
C GLU A 973 -21.35 54.17 36.57
N HIS A 974 -22.04 53.47 35.67
CA HIS A 974 -21.55 52.99 34.38
C HIS A 974 -21.38 54.14 33.36
N GLU A 975 -20.15 54.57 33.08
CA GLU A 975 -19.62 54.76 31.70
C GLU A 975 -18.15 55.24 31.68
N ARG A 976 -17.22 54.40 31.19
CA ARG A 976 -15.98 54.84 30.50
C ARG A 976 -15.14 53.69 29.93
N LYS A 977 -14.86 53.78 28.62
CA LYS A 977 -13.81 53.07 27.85
C LYS A 977 -14.08 51.55 27.68
N THR A 978 -14.16 50.98 26.47
CA THR A 978 -13.24 50.97 25.31
C THR A 978 -11.95 50.18 25.60
N LYS A 979 -11.75 49.08 24.83
CA LYS A 979 -10.73 48.00 24.99
C LYS A 979 -11.01 47.11 26.21
N HIS A 980 -11.24 45.79 26.08
CA HIS A 980 -10.62 44.83 25.15
C HIS A 980 -11.59 44.16 24.15
N CYS A 981 -11.05 43.67 23.03
CA CYS A 981 -11.83 43.02 21.96
C CYS A 981 -10.98 41.94 21.26
N ILE A 982 -11.51 40.71 21.15
CA ILE A 982 -11.20 39.61 20.21
C ILE A 982 -9.72 39.28 19.92
N GLN A 983 -9.25 38.13 20.42
CA GLN A 983 -8.57 37.03 19.69
C GLN A 983 -8.36 35.85 20.69
N ALA A 984 -8.94 34.68 20.43
CA ALA A 984 -8.42 33.54 19.64
C ALA A 984 -7.35 32.74 20.43
N GLU A 985 -7.64 31.49 20.85
CA GLU A 985 -7.33 30.25 20.09
C GLU A 985 -5.82 30.17 19.79
N ASP A 986 -4.98 29.49 20.59
CA ASP A 986 -4.99 28.03 20.86
C ASP A 986 -4.38 27.66 22.23
N GLY A 987 -4.78 26.51 22.80
CA GLY A 987 -4.66 26.25 24.25
C GLY A 987 -4.34 24.83 24.73
N ILE A 988 -3.53 24.07 23.98
CA ILE A 988 -2.87 22.80 24.40
C ILE A 988 -3.80 21.63 24.79
N GLU A 989 -4.03 20.74 23.83
CA GLU A 989 -4.39 19.35 24.09
C GLU A 989 -3.12 18.51 24.32
N LYS A 990 -2.90 18.01 25.53
CA LYS A 990 -2.19 16.72 25.82
C LYS A 990 -2.13 16.38 27.31
N SER A 991 -3.04 15.53 27.75
CA SER A 991 -2.67 14.27 28.42
C SER A 991 -3.93 13.46 28.75
N TYR A 992 -4.12 12.35 28.04
CA TYR A 992 -4.80 11.19 28.59
C TYR A 992 -4.02 9.95 28.17
N VAL A 993 -3.27 9.41 29.13
CA VAL A 993 -2.68 8.07 29.05
C VAL A 993 -3.72 7.11 29.65
N MET A 994 -3.80 5.90 29.08
CA MET A 994 -4.65 4.81 29.56
C MET A 994 -4.13 4.33 30.95
N HIS A 995 -4.88 3.67 31.83
CA HIS A 995 -5.78 2.54 31.62
C HIS A 995 -6.85 2.43 32.72
N SER A 996 -7.80 1.51 32.52
CA SER A 996 -8.79 1.05 33.49
C SER A 996 -8.31 -0.16 34.31
N ASP A 997 -8.55 -0.08 35.61
CA ASP A 997 -9.10 -1.10 36.53
C ASP A 997 -8.38 -2.46 36.75
N GLN A 998 -8.68 -3.04 37.93
CA GLN A 998 -7.98 -4.11 38.61
C GLN A 998 -8.68 -5.47 38.52
N SER A 999 -7.92 -6.55 38.67
CA SER A 999 -8.22 -7.68 39.59
C SER A 999 -6.94 -8.56 39.70
N ASP A 1000 -6.24 -8.61 40.84
CA ASP A 1000 -6.41 -9.56 41.98
C ASP A 1000 -5.67 -10.90 41.69
N ASP A 1001 -4.87 -11.52 42.57
CA ASP A 1001 -4.45 -11.19 43.95
C ASP A 1001 -3.15 -11.96 44.39
N GLU A 1002 -2.63 -11.69 45.60
CA GLU A 1002 -1.67 -12.51 46.42
C GLU A 1002 -0.22 -12.83 45.86
N GLU A 1003 0.86 -13.06 46.63
CA GLU A 1003 1.25 -12.60 47.98
C GLU A 1003 2.82 -12.45 48.18
N ILE A 1004 3.20 -12.01 49.39
CA ILE A 1004 4.51 -11.93 50.10
C ILE A 1004 5.76 -12.68 49.52
N GLY A 1005 7.01 -12.17 49.56
CA GLY A 1005 7.54 -10.87 50.02
C GLY A 1005 8.98 -10.88 50.60
N HIS A 1006 9.46 -9.68 51.03
CA HIS A 1006 10.50 -9.41 52.05
C HIS A 1006 12.05 -9.49 51.80
N LYS A 1007 12.69 -8.31 52.03
CA LYS A 1007 13.95 -8.04 52.78
C LYS A 1007 15.36 -8.23 52.14
N ARG A 1008 16.01 -7.06 51.95
CA ARG A 1008 17.47 -6.79 51.97
C ARG A 1008 18.31 -7.69 52.91
N LYS A 1009 19.50 -8.15 52.47
CA LYS A 1009 20.83 -7.80 53.09
C LYS A 1009 22.11 -8.42 52.44
N THR A 1010 23.02 -7.52 52.03
CA THR A 1010 24.52 -7.54 52.16
C THR A 1010 25.45 -8.57 51.47
N LYS A 1011 26.59 -8.00 50.95
CA LYS A 1011 27.95 -8.56 50.71
C LYS A 1011 28.13 -9.45 49.46
N HIS A 1012 29.06 -9.14 48.54
CA HIS A 1012 30.55 -9.27 48.59
C HIS A 1012 30.97 -10.75 48.75
N SER A 1013 31.80 -11.36 47.87
CA SER A 1013 33.03 -10.84 47.22
C SER A 1013 33.33 -11.47 45.84
N ILE A 1014 33.87 -10.72 44.85
CA ILE A 1014 35.28 -10.67 44.36
C ILE A 1014 35.84 -11.96 43.70
N GLN A 1015 36.03 -11.93 42.36
CA GLN A 1015 37.20 -12.32 41.52
C GLN A 1015 36.73 -12.31 40.04
N ALA A 1016 37.28 -11.46 39.16
CA ALA A 1016 38.48 -11.64 38.29
C ALA A 1016 38.24 -12.73 37.21
N GLU A 1017 38.52 -12.54 35.91
CA GLU A 1017 39.44 -11.63 35.16
C GLU A 1017 38.65 -10.88 34.04
N ASP A 1018 38.80 -9.57 33.79
CA ASP A 1018 39.82 -8.82 33.00
C ASP A 1018 39.80 -9.03 31.46
N GLY A 1019 39.69 -7.92 30.67
CA GLY A 1019 39.42 -8.02 29.21
C GLY A 1019 39.48 -6.75 28.30
N ILE A 1020 39.92 -5.58 28.80
CA ILE A 1020 40.37 -4.37 28.05
C ILE A 1020 39.37 -3.59 27.15
N GLU A 1021 39.42 -2.26 27.30
CA GLU A 1021 38.55 -1.22 26.77
C GLU A 1021 38.86 -0.66 25.33
N LYS A 1022 37.99 0.28 24.90
CA LYS A 1022 38.27 1.55 24.15
C LYS A 1022 38.51 1.59 22.63
N SER A 1023 37.40 1.82 21.91
CA SER A 1023 37.07 3.02 21.11
C SER A 1023 38.15 4.01 20.59
N PHE A 1024 37.95 4.44 19.32
CA PHE A 1024 37.82 5.84 18.82
C PHE A 1024 38.75 6.26 17.64
N VAL A 1025 38.45 7.42 17.02
CA VAL A 1025 39.04 8.06 15.81
C VAL A 1025 38.45 7.52 14.48
N VAL A 1026 37.84 8.26 13.51
CA VAL A 1026 37.68 9.71 13.11
C VAL A 1026 38.61 10.18 11.97
N HIS A 1027 38.08 11.08 11.11
CA HIS A 1027 38.68 11.81 9.95
C HIS A 1027 38.72 11.04 8.59
N SER A 1028 38.62 11.70 7.42
CA SER A 1028 38.10 13.05 7.05
C SER A 1028 38.16 13.28 5.51
N ASP A 1029 37.26 14.12 4.97
CA ASP A 1029 37.53 15.11 3.89
C ASP A 1029 37.96 14.60 2.48
N GLN A 1030 37.94 15.34 1.35
CA GLN A 1030 37.44 16.69 0.98
C GLN A 1030 37.19 16.78 -0.56
N SER A 1031 36.33 17.73 -1.00
CA SER A 1031 36.36 18.50 -2.27
C SER A 1031 36.47 17.77 -3.64
N ASP A 1032 36.40 18.37 -4.85
CA ASP A 1032 36.22 19.74 -5.39
C ASP A 1032 35.29 19.69 -6.66
N ASP A 1033 34.75 20.83 -7.12
CA ASP A 1033 34.97 21.37 -8.49
C ASP A 1033 34.14 22.63 -8.83
N GLU A 1034 34.57 23.41 -9.84
CA GLU A 1034 34.09 24.76 -10.18
C GLU A 1034 33.25 24.91 -11.48
N GLU A 1035 32.33 25.89 -11.44
CA GLU A 1035 31.87 26.87 -12.47
C GLU A 1035 31.69 26.54 -13.99
N ILE A 1036 30.84 27.35 -14.64
CA ILE A 1036 30.71 27.70 -16.10
C ILE A 1036 29.62 26.97 -16.91
N GLY A 1037 28.74 27.74 -17.61
CA GLY A 1037 28.07 27.25 -18.85
C GLY A 1037 26.63 27.71 -19.22
N HIS A 1038 26.48 28.88 -19.84
CA HIS A 1038 25.43 29.31 -20.80
C HIS A 1038 23.92 28.87 -20.71
N GLU A 1039 23.10 29.85 -20.31
CA GLU A 1039 22.03 30.49 -21.12
C GLU A 1039 20.80 29.75 -21.76
N ARG A 1040 19.62 30.14 -21.23
CA ARG A 1040 18.46 30.78 -21.93
C ARG A 1040 17.73 30.10 -23.12
N LYS A 1041 16.42 29.89 -22.92
CA LYS A 1041 15.26 30.56 -23.61
C LYS A 1041 13.95 30.16 -22.89
N THR A 1042 13.06 31.04 -22.38
CA THR A 1042 12.12 32.02 -23.02
C THR A 1042 11.14 31.39 -24.01
N LYS A 1043 9.81 31.64 -24.06
CA LYS A 1043 8.80 32.52 -23.39
C LYS A 1043 7.42 31.78 -23.50
N HIS A 1044 6.25 32.16 -22.97
CA HIS A 1044 5.55 33.45 -22.69
C HIS A 1044 4.65 33.29 -21.42
N ALA A 1045 4.22 34.29 -20.63
CA ALA A 1045 4.07 35.77 -20.72
C ALA A 1045 2.69 36.30 -21.20
N ILE A 1046 2.30 37.49 -20.68
CA ILE A 1046 1.01 38.25 -20.78
C ILE A 1046 0.07 37.95 -19.57
N GLN A 1047 0.09 38.76 -18.49
CA GLN A 1047 -0.53 40.10 -18.24
C GLN A 1047 -2.04 40.02 -17.95
N VAL A 1048 -2.71 40.88 -17.16
CA VAL A 1048 -2.64 42.35 -16.91
C VAL A 1048 -2.97 42.59 -15.40
N GLU A 1049 -2.14 43.24 -14.57
CA GLU A 1049 -2.15 44.69 -14.16
C GLU A 1049 -3.44 45.15 -13.42
N ASP A 1050 -3.45 46.06 -12.42
CA ASP A 1050 -2.39 46.68 -11.60
C ASP A 1050 -2.96 47.34 -10.30
N GLY A 1051 -2.09 47.89 -9.44
CA GLY A 1051 -2.36 49.24 -8.90
C GLY A 1051 -2.28 49.54 -7.38
N ILE A 1052 -1.16 50.18 -6.97
CA ILE A 1052 -1.13 51.48 -6.23
C ILE A 1052 -1.64 51.50 -4.75
N GLN A 1053 -1.00 52.12 -3.74
CA GLN A 1053 0.04 53.17 -3.70
C GLN A 1053 1.08 53.03 -2.54
N LYS A 1054 2.22 53.73 -2.67
CA LYS A 1054 3.42 53.75 -1.80
C LYS A 1054 3.34 54.71 -0.59
N SER A 1055 4.34 54.55 0.31
CA SER A 1055 5.19 55.57 0.99
C SER A 1055 5.25 55.44 2.53
N PHE A 1056 6.29 55.82 3.30
CA PHE A 1056 7.62 56.48 3.11
C PHE A 1056 8.76 55.49 3.53
N VAL A 1057 9.99 55.43 2.95
CA VAL A 1057 11.19 56.33 3.04
C VAL A 1057 11.76 56.40 4.48
N THR A 1058 13.06 56.24 4.81
CA THR A 1058 14.39 56.19 4.12
C THR A 1058 15.28 55.04 4.71
N CYS A 1059 16.27 54.44 4.03
CA CYS A 1059 17.69 54.85 3.83
C CYS A 1059 18.43 55.37 5.09
N SER A 1060 19.71 55.05 5.37
CA SER A 1060 20.72 54.14 4.77
C SER A 1060 21.90 53.95 5.80
N GLU A 1061 23.15 53.49 5.59
CA GLU A 1061 24.01 53.21 4.42
C GLU A 1061 25.16 52.19 4.73
N LYS A 1062 26.42 52.47 4.35
CA LYS A 1062 27.70 51.77 4.65
C LYS A 1062 28.84 52.85 4.71
N PRO A 1063 30.16 52.57 4.51
CA PRO A 1063 31.14 51.73 5.24
C PRO A 1063 32.38 52.54 5.74
N TYR A 1064 33.47 51.85 6.13
CA TYR A 1064 34.86 52.35 6.40
C TYR A 1064 35.09 53.08 7.78
N ASN A 1065 36.31 53.24 8.34
CA ASN A 1065 37.68 52.97 7.83
C ASN A 1065 38.79 52.79 8.92
N THR A 1066 39.86 52.05 8.57
CA THR A 1066 41.32 52.20 8.94
C THR A 1066 41.90 52.14 10.38
N PHE A 1067 43.20 51.77 10.40
CA PHE A 1067 44.29 51.93 11.41
C PHE A 1067 44.28 50.99 12.65
N SER A 1068 45.37 50.36 13.16
CA SER A 1068 46.80 50.11 12.79
C SER A 1068 47.80 50.54 13.91
N VAL A 1069 48.62 49.57 14.36
CA VAL A 1069 49.89 49.68 15.14
C VAL A 1069 49.85 50.33 16.54
N VAL A 1070 50.16 49.54 17.57
CA VAL A 1070 51.37 49.66 18.44
C VAL A 1070 51.54 48.35 19.24
N SER A 1071 52.78 47.99 19.60
CA SER A 1071 53.18 46.74 20.25
C SER A 1071 53.45 46.86 21.76
N GLN A 1072 53.21 45.76 22.49
CA GLN A 1072 53.80 45.41 23.80
C GLN A 1072 53.54 46.33 25.02
N ILE A 1073 52.93 45.76 26.08
CA ILE A 1073 53.67 45.43 27.32
C ILE A 1073 52.84 44.46 28.22
N THR A 1074 53.59 43.52 28.79
CA THR A 1074 53.29 42.34 29.62
C THR A 1074 52.24 42.45 30.74
N SER A 1075 51.34 41.45 30.86
CA SER A 1075 51.20 40.63 32.09
C SER A 1075 50.39 39.34 31.80
N PRO A 1076 50.79 38.14 32.27
CA PRO A 1076 50.23 36.86 31.79
C PRO A 1076 49.20 36.22 32.74
N ILE A 1077 48.03 36.86 32.94
CA ILE A 1077 46.90 36.27 33.70
C ILE A 1077 45.54 36.69 33.09
N ARG A 1078 45.18 36.13 31.91
CA ARG A 1078 43.78 36.04 31.45
C ARG A 1078 43.47 35.14 30.25
N ASP A 1079 44.47 34.66 29.50
CA ASP A 1079 44.22 34.09 28.17
C ASP A 1079 43.46 32.75 28.19
N THR A 1080 43.71 31.89 29.20
CA THR A 1080 43.05 30.57 29.31
C THR A 1080 41.54 30.63 29.53
N GLU A 1081 41.03 31.68 30.19
CA GLU A 1081 39.58 31.88 30.34
C GLU A 1081 38.94 32.32 29.02
N ILE A 1082 39.65 33.14 28.23
CA ILE A 1082 39.20 33.61 26.93
C ILE A 1082 39.17 32.47 25.92
N GLU A 1083 40.23 31.66 25.85
CA GLU A 1083 40.28 30.47 24.97
C GLU A 1083 39.17 29.47 25.31
N SER A 1084 38.96 29.18 26.60
CA SER A 1084 37.87 28.33 27.08
C SER A 1084 36.50 28.87 26.68
N LEU A 1085 36.26 30.17 26.83
CA LEU A 1085 35.00 30.81 26.45
C LEU A 1085 34.79 30.84 24.94
N THR A 1086 35.83 30.98 24.12
CA THR A 1086 35.69 30.81 22.66
C THR A 1086 35.34 29.38 22.27
N ALA A 1087 35.99 28.38 22.86
CA ALA A 1087 35.69 26.96 22.59
C ALA A 1087 34.25 26.60 23.03
N GLU A 1088 33.80 27.09 24.19
CA GLU A 1088 32.42 26.90 24.65
C GLU A 1088 31.41 27.62 23.76
N VAL A 1089 31.71 28.85 23.29
CA VAL A 1089 30.88 29.56 22.31
C VAL A 1089 30.81 28.85 20.96
N GLU A 1090 31.88 28.19 20.50
CA GLU A 1090 31.85 27.40 19.26
C GLU A 1090 31.10 26.07 19.42
N MET A 1091 31.25 25.39 20.55
CA MET A 1091 30.41 24.24 20.91
C MET A 1091 28.92 24.63 20.97
N LEU A 1092 28.59 25.78 21.56
CA LEU A 1092 27.22 26.30 21.61
C LEU A 1092 26.68 26.71 20.23
N LYS A 1093 27.52 27.24 19.32
CA LYS A 1093 27.14 27.47 17.91
C LYS A 1093 26.84 26.14 17.20
N ALA A 1094 27.67 25.12 17.38
CA ALA A 1094 27.46 23.80 16.79
C ALA A 1094 26.16 23.15 17.29
N LEU A 1095 25.90 23.19 18.60
CA LEU A 1095 24.65 22.71 19.20
C LEU A 1095 23.43 23.49 18.67
N LEU A 1096 23.51 24.82 18.54
CA LEU A 1096 22.47 25.64 17.94
C LEU A 1096 22.21 25.28 16.47
N GLN A 1097 23.25 24.86 15.73
CA GLN A 1097 23.16 24.47 14.33
C GLN A 1097 22.51 23.08 14.17
N VAL A 1098 22.83 22.14 15.07
CA VAL A 1098 22.17 20.82 15.15
C VAL A 1098 20.69 20.97 15.54
N GLU A 1099 20.36 21.75 16.56
CA GLU A 1099 18.96 21.90 16.98
C GLU A 1099 18.12 22.70 15.96
N LYS A 1100 18.75 23.58 15.15
CA LYS A 1100 18.11 24.16 13.94
C LYS A 1100 17.80 23.09 12.89
N GLN A 1101 18.75 22.24 12.52
CA GLN A 1101 18.48 21.13 11.58
C GLN A 1101 17.37 20.21 12.11
N ARG A 1102 17.32 19.98 13.43
CA ARG A 1102 16.27 19.21 14.10
C ARG A 1102 14.90 19.90 14.02
N ALA A 1103 14.86 21.22 14.17
CA ALA A 1103 13.66 22.03 13.96
C ALA A 1103 13.18 21.96 12.50
N ASP A 1104 14.06 22.13 11.52
CA ASP A 1104 13.75 22.03 10.09
C ASP A 1104 13.18 20.63 9.73
N ILE A 1105 13.76 19.55 10.28
CA ILE A 1105 13.26 18.18 10.11
C ILE A 1105 11.88 17.99 10.76
N SER A 1106 11.64 18.62 11.92
CA SER A 1106 10.33 18.61 12.59
C SER A 1106 9.27 19.37 11.78
N GLU A 1107 9.64 20.51 11.21
CA GLU A 1107 8.74 21.33 10.39
C GLU A 1107 8.39 20.64 9.05
N ARG A 1108 9.36 19.99 8.40
CA ARG A 1108 9.09 19.14 7.22
C ARG A 1108 8.11 18.01 7.54
N LYS A 1109 8.31 17.28 8.64
CA LYS A 1109 7.39 16.23 9.10
C LYS A 1109 6.00 16.77 9.44
N CYS A 1110 5.91 18.01 9.94
CA CYS A 1110 4.65 18.71 10.16
C CYS A 1110 3.95 19.09 8.83
N ALA A 1111 4.70 19.52 7.83
CA ALA A 1111 4.19 19.80 6.48
C ALA A 1111 3.68 18.53 5.78
N GLU A 1112 4.46 17.45 5.80
CA GLU A 1112 4.06 16.11 5.30
C GLU A 1112 2.77 15.62 6.00
N ALA A 1113 2.68 15.76 7.32
CA ALA A 1113 1.49 15.39 8.08
C ALA A 1113 0.25 16.23 7.70
N ARG A 1114 0.42 17.54 7.44
CA ARG A 1114 -0.68 18.40 6.91
C ARG A 1114 -1.11 17.95 5.52
N GLU A 1115 -0.18 17.70 4.61
CA GLU A 1115 -0.50 17.32 3.23
C GLU A 1115 -1.17 15.94 3.17
N LEU A 1116 -0.70 14.98 3.97
CA LEU A 1116 -1.34 13.68 4.16
C LEU A 1116 -2.72 13.80 4.82
N GLY A 1117 -2.90 14.78 5.72
CA GLY A 1117 -4.21 15.18 6.25
C GLY A 1117 -5.17 15.72 5.18
N GLU A 1118 -4.69 16.56 4.26
CA GLU A 1118 -5.48 17.07 3.13
C GLU A 1118 -5.84 15.96 2.13
N ARG A 1119 -4.90 15.06 1.81
CA ARG A 1119 -5.16 13.86 0.98
C ARG A 1119 -6.22 12.97 1.63
N ARG A 1120 -6.21 12.82 2.96
CA ARG A 1120 -7.26 12.12 3.72
C ARG A 1120 -8.61 12.86 3.69
N ARG A 1121 -8.62 14.19 3.82
CA ARG A 1121 -9.84 15.03 3.75
C ARG A 1121 -10.54 14.89 2.39
N LYS A 1122 -9.78 15.02 1.29
CA LYS A 1122 -10.30 14.85 -0.09
C LYS A 1122 -10.88 13.45 -0.33
N ARG A 1123 -10.22 12.39 0.18
CA ARG A 1123 -10.77 11.03 0.16
C ARG A 1123 -12.05 10.89 0.99
N LEU A 1124 -12.16 11.57 2.13
CA LEU A 1124 -13.39 11.56 2.94
C LEU A 1124 -14.56 12.19 2.16
N GLU A 1125 -14.37 13.40 1.63
CA GLU A 1125 -15.36 14.09 0.79
C GLU A 1125 -15.81 13.24 -0.42
N GLU A 1126 -14.88 12.53 -1.06
CA GLU A 1126 -15.20 11.62 -2.15
C GLU A 1126 -16.03 10.42 -1.68
N THR A 1127 -15.69 9.83 -0.53
CA THR A 1127 -16.51 8.74 0.05
C THR A 1127 -17.90 9.21 0.48
N GLU A 1128 -18.04 10.45 0.95
CA GLU A 1128 -19.36 11.03 1.27
C GLU A 1128 -20.19 11.24 0.01
N ARG A 1129 -19.62 11.73 -1.09
CA ARG A 1129 -20.30 11.79 -2.40
C ARG A 1129 -20.75 10.41 -2.88
N ARG A 1130 -19.90 9.38 -2.75
CA ARG A 1130 -20.26 7.99 -3.08
C ARG A 1130 -21.37 7.44 -2.17
N VAL A 1131 -21.39 7.81 -0.88
CA VAL A 1131 -22.49 7.47 0.04
C VAL A 1131 -23.79 8.16 -0.36
N TYR A 1132 -23.78 9.44 -0.75
CA TYR A 1132 -24.97 10.12 -1.27
C TYR A 1132 -25.49 9.50 -2.57
N GLN A 1133 -24.61 9.06 -3.48
CA GLN A 1133 -25.00 8.33 -4.70
C GLN A 1133 -25.63 6.97 -4.38
N LEU A 1134 -25.10 6.23 -3.39
CA LEU A 1134 -25.70 4.98 -2.92
C LEU A 1134 -27.03 5.21 -2.19
N GLN A 1135 -27.17 6.30 -1.44
CA GLN A 1135 -28.41 6.72 -0.78
C GLN A 1135 -29.51 7.02 -1.83
N ASP A 1136 -29.19 7.77 -2.88
CA ASP A 1136 -30.10 8.05 -3.99
C ASP A 1136 -30.47 6.78 -4.77
N SER A 1137 -29.49 5.91 -5.04
CA SER A 1137 -29.71 4.61 -5.68
C SER A 1137 -30.66 3.72 -4.85
N LEU A 1138 -30.48 3.67 -3.52
CA LEU A 1138 -31.34 2.93 -2.61
C LEU A 1138 -32.76 3.53 -2.55
N ASN A 1139 -32.88 4.87 -2.58
CA ASN A 1139 -34.18 5.54 -2.63
C ASN A 1139 -34.93 5.23 -3.93
N ARG A 1140 -34.26 5.22 -5.08
CA ARG A 1140 -34.85 4.80 -6.38
C ARG A 1140 -35.31 3.34 -6.35
N LEU A 1141 -34.53 2.46 -5.72
CA LEU A 1141 -34.88 1.04 -5.56
C LEU A 1141 -36.11 0.88 -4.63
N LEU A 1142 -36.18 1.62 -3.53
CA LEU A 1142 -37.35 1.70 -2.66
C LEU A 1142 -38.61 2.20 -3.38
N TYR A 1143 -38.49 3.24 -4.23
CA TYR A 1143 -39.60 3.71 -5.07
C TYR A 1143 -40.06 2.62 -6.06
N SER A 1144 -39.13 1.95 -6.74
CA SER A 1144 -39.44 0.85 -7.66
C SER A 1144 -40.16 -0.32 -6.96
N MET A 1145 -39.69 -0.71 -5.77
CA MET A 1145 -40.36 -1.72 -4.95
C MET A 1145 -41.75 -1.24 -4.47
N SER A 1146 -41.89 0.04 -4.11
CA SER A 1146 -43.18 0.61 -3.69
C SER A 1146 -44.22 0.61 -4.82
N ASP A 1147 -43.78 0.87 -6.07
CA ASP A 1147 -44.63 0.76 -7.26
C ASP A 1147 -45.03 -0.71 -7.51
N GLN A 1148 -44.08 -1.66 -7.51
CA GLN A 1148 -44.39 -3.08 -7.67
C GLN A 1148 -45.34 -3.61 -6.57
N PHE A 1149 -45.18 -3.18 -5.32
CA PHE A 1149 -46.13 -3.48 -4.24
C PHE A 1149 -47.50 -2.83 -4.47
N SER A 1150 -47.56 -1.66 -5.11
CA SER A 1150 -48.82 -0.98 -5.45
C SER A 1150 -49.55 -1.69 -6.60
N GLN A 1151 -48.81 -2.18 -7.60
CA GLN A 1151 -49.34 -3.04 -8.67
C GLN A 1151 -49.91 -4.35 -8.11
N LEU A 1152 -49.17 -5.05 -7.24
CA LEU A 1152 -49.67 -6.25 -6.55
C LEU A 1152 -50.94 -5.98 -5.70
N LYS A 1153 -51.02 -4.78 -5.11
CA LYS A 1153 -52.15 -4.36 -4.25
C LYS A 1153 -53.40 -3.95 -5.01
N SER A 1154 -53.31 -3.65 -6.32
CA SER A 1154 -54.48 -3.47 -7.18
C SER A 1154 -55.05 -4.83 -7.62
N ILE A 1155 -54.18 -5.79 -7.97
CA ILE A 1155 -54.57 -7.18 -8.33
C ILE A 1155 -55.34 -7.86 -7.19
N LEU A 1156 -55.00 -7.57 -5.92
CA LEU A 1156 -55.66 -8.11 -4.73
C LEU A 1156 -56.98 -7.38 -4.33
N ARG A 1157 -57.54 -6.50 -5.18
CA ARG A 1157 -58.77 -5.74 -4.90
C ARG A 1157 -59.86 -5.91 -5.97
N SER A 1158 -60.24 -7.16 -6.24
CA SER A 1158 -61.51 -7.50 -6.91
C SER A 1158 -62.29 -8.55 -6.09
N PRO A 1159 -63.60 -8.32 -5.79
CA PRO A 1159 -64.35 -9.22 -4.92
C PRO A 1159 -64.88 -10.45 -5.67
N SER A 1160 -64.78 -11.63 -5.05
CA SER A 1160 -65.38 -12.88 -5.53
C SER A 1160 -66.60 -13.25 -4.69
N MET A 1161 -67.67 -13.74 -5.32
CA MET A 1161 -68.87 -14.25 -4.62
C MET A 1161 -69.56 -15.40 -5.35
N SER A 1162 -69.74 -16.50 -4.62
CA SER A 1162 -70.68 -17.61 -4.88
C SER A 1162 -70.49 -18.44 -6.16
N ALA A 1163 -71.01 -19.67 -6.15
CA ALA A 1163 -70.77 -20.69 -7.18
C ALA A 1163 -72.03 -21.54 -7.46
N SER A 1164 -71.93 -22.34 -8.54
CA SER A 1164 -72.82 -23.44 -8.95
C SER A 1164 -74.19 -23.10 -9.56
N THR A 1165 -74.43 -23.55 -10.80
CA THR A 1165 -75.39 -24.64 -11.14
C THR A 1165 -75.90 -24.56 -12.59
N MET A 1166 -75.45 -25.54 -13.41
CA MET A 1166 -76.06 -26.12 -14.63
C MET A 1166 -76.51 -25.30 -15.87
N ALA A 1167 -76.18 -25.91 -17.01
CA ALA A 1167 -76.97 -26.05 -18.27
C ALA A 1167 -77.05 -24.91 -19.30
N SER A 1168 -76.84 -25.33 -20.57
CA SER A 1168 -77.27 -24.73 -21.85
C SER A 1168 -76.70 -23.37 -22.27
N ALA A 1169 -76.57 -23.22 -23.59
CA ALA A 1169 -76.20 -22.01 -24.34
C ALA A 1169 -77.38 -21.64 -25.29
N PRO A 1170 -77.30 -20.71 -26.29
CA PRO A 1170 -76.22 -19.78 -26.66
C PRO A 1170 -76.70 -18.35 -27.13
N VAL A 1171 -75.78 -17.57 -27.75
CA VAL A 1171 -75.97 -16.50 -28.79
C VAL A 1171 -76.35 -15.03 -28.41
N VAL A 1172 -75.81 -14.07 -29.21
CA VAL A 1172 -76.28 -12.67 -29.55
C VAL A 1172 -75.68 -11.45 -28.80
N ARG A 1173 -74.57 -10.89 -29.37
CA ARG A 1173 -74.36 -9.52 -29.95
C ARG A 1173 -74.47 -8.17 -29.17
N ASP A 1174 -73.66 -7.22 -29.68
CA ASP A 1174 -73.79 -5.72 -29.80
C ASP A 1174 -73.90 -4.86 -28.49
N ASP A 1175 -73.41 -3.60 -28.37
CA ASP A 1175 -72.53 -2.75 -29.23
C ASP A 1175 -71.87 -1.53 -28.50
N LEU A 1176 -70.77 -1.01 -29.08
CA LEU A 1176 -70.26 0.40 -29.20
C LEU A 1176 -70.09 1.46 -28.05
N ALA A 1177 -69.19 2.44 -28.34
CA ALA A 1177 -69.04 3.85 -27.85
C ALA A 1177 -68.44 4.11 -26.43
N ASP A 1178 -67.27 4.76 -26.25
CA ASP A 1178 -66.88 6.21 -26.39
C ASP A 1178 -67.25 7.10 -25.16
N SER A 1179 -66.52 8.13 -24.73
CA SER A 1179 -65.16 8.67 -25.04
C SER A 1179 -64.77 9.79 -24.02
N SER A 1180 -63.51 10.33 -24.09
CA SER A 1180 -63.08 11.66 -23.56
C SER A 1180 -63.04 11.89 -22.02
N GLU A 1181 -62.32 12.87 -21.41
CA GLU A 1181 -60.96 13.45 -21.59
C GLU A 1181 -60.60 14.33 -20.36
N ASN A 1182 -59.29 14.56 -20.08
CA ASN A 1182 -58.71 15.71 -19.31
C ASN A 1182 -59.09 15.90 -17.80
N SER A 1183 -58.36 16.62 -16.93
CA SER A 1183 -56.99 17.21 -16.96
C SER A 1183 -56.49 17.57 -15.53
N GLU A 1184 -55.18 17.40 -15.29
CA GLU A 1184 -54.22 18.20 -14.49
C GLU A 1184 -54.47 18.74 -13.04
N ALA A 1185 -53.33 19.08 -12.41
CA ALA A 1185 -53.08 20.07 -11.35
C ALA A 1185 -52.98 19.62 -9.87
N SER A 1186 -51.84 20.01 -9.27
CA SER A 1186 -51.28 19.66 -7.95
C SER A 1186 -51.69 20.57 -6.77
N SER A 1187 -51.60 20.05 -5.54
CA SER A 1187 -51.03 20.78 -4.38
C SER A 1187 -50.51 19.83 -3.28
N SER A 1188 -49.91 20.38 -2.22
CA SER A 1188 -49.08 19.66 -1.22
C SER A 1188 -49.67 19.57 0.21
N ASP A 1189 -48.90 18.93 1.09
CA ASP A 1189 -48.78 19.15 2.55
C ASP A 1189 -49.70 18.46 3.59
N SER A 1190 -49.17 17.35 4.11
CA SER A 1190 -48.80 17.13 5.54
C SER A 1190 -49.84 16.80 6.63
N ASP A 1191 -49.47 15.76 7.41
CA ASP A 1191 -49.64 15.53 8.85
C ASP A 1191 -51.02 15.56 9.54
N PHE A 1192 -51.41 14.42 10.15
CA PHE A 1192 -51.14 14.21 11.59
C PHE A 1192 -51.18 12.72 12.02
N THR A 1193 -50.73 12.42 13.25
CA THR A 1193 -50.06 11.14 13.61
C THR A 1193 -50.80 10.22 14.62
N PHE A 1194 -50.38 8.94 14.68
CA PHE A 1194 -50.53 7.96 15.80
C PHE A 1194 -51.93 7.34 16.05
N PRO A 1195 -52.07 6.17 16.74
CA PRO A 1195 -51.13 5.49 17.67
C PRO A 1195 -50.72 4.03 17.32
N ALA A 1196 -50.18 3.30 18.32
CA ALA A 1196 -49.38 2.07 18.19
C ALA A 1196 -50.18 0.74 18.09
N PRO A 1197 -49.57 -0.34 17.56
CA PRO A 1197 -50.21 -1.65 17.39
C PRO A 1197 -49.76 -2.76 18.37
N SER A 1198 -50.67 -3.71 18.64
CA SER A 1198 -50.41 -5.13 18.96
C SER A 1198 -51.75 -5.91 18.95
N PRO A 1199 -51.79 -7.26 18.91
CA PRO A 1199 -50.82 -8.26 18.47
C PRO A 1199 -51.42 -9.20 17.36
N SER A 1200 -50.99 -10.47 17.31
CA SER A 1200 -51.63 -11.66 16.66
C SER A 1200 -51.53 -11.84 15.12
N SER A 1201 -51.50 -13.06 14.55
CA SER A 1201 -51.07 -14.40 15.05
C SER A 1201 -51.03 -15.45 13.90
N ASP A 1202 -50.53 -16.67 14.20
CA ASP A 1202 -50.90 -17.98 13.60
C ASP A 1202 -50.56 -18.29 12.11
N ASN A 1203 -50.43 -19.55 11.63
CA ASN A 1203 -50.10 -20.87 12.22
C ASN A 1203 -49.51 -21.76 11.09
N PHE A 1204 -48.74 -22.84 11.33
CA PHE A 1204 -49.13 -24.25 11.56
C PHE A 1204 -47.80 -25.07 11.48
N SER A 1205 -47.59 -26.31 11.96
CA SER A 1205 -48.32 -27.36 12.72
C SER A 1205 -47.22 -28.28 13.36
N THR A 1206 -47.41 -29.19 14.34
CA THR A 1206 -48.29 -30.38 14.32
C THR A 1206 -48.27 -31.08 15.71
N PHE A 1207 -49.46 -31.34 16.28
CA PHE A 1207 -49.78 -32.33 17.34
C PHE A 1207 -49.11 -32.29 18.75
N ASN A 1208 -49.84 -32.92 19.68
CA ASN A 1208 -49.74 -33.01 21.15
C ASN A 1208 -50.09 -34.50 21.50
N PRO A 1209 -50.16 -35.02 22.76
CA PRO A 1209 -49.92 -34.40 24.07
C PRO A 1209 -49.11 -35.27 25.08
N ASN A 1210 -49.15 -34.86 26.37
CA ASN A 1210 -48.68 -35.52 27.61
C ASN A 1210 -47.22 -35.28 28.03
N GLN A 1211 -46.90 -34.98 29.31
CA GLN A 1211 -47.75 -34.54 30.45
C GLN A 1211 -46.89 -33.90 31.58
N LEU A 1212 -47.54 -33.04 32.37
CA LEU A 1212 -47.30 -32.76 33.81
C LEU A 1212 -45.96 -32.18 34.37
N GLN A 1213 -46.18 -31.12 35.15
CA GLN A 1213 -45.63 -30.81 36.50
C GLN A 1213 -44.24 -30.17 36.75
N VAL A 1214 -44.33 -29.17 37.64
CA VAL A 1214 -43.31 -28.51 38.43
C VAL A 1214 -42.85 -29.39 39.59
N ILE A 1215 -41.54 -29.37 39.91
CA ILE A 1215 -40.85 -29.56 41.22
C ILE A 1215 -39.34 -29.71 40.86
N VAL A 1216 -38.40 -28.85 41.26
CA VAL A 1216 -37.87 -28.49 42.60
C VAL A 1216 -36.89 -29.54 43.17
N GLN A 1217 -35.72 -29.04 43.58
CA GLN A 1217 -34.63 -29.64 44.39
C GLN A 1217 -33.59 -30.62 43.77
N ASP A 1218 -32.32 -30.21 43.97
CA ASP A 1218 -31.21 -30.90 44.64
C ASP A 1218 -30.54 -32.21 44.14
N LEU A 1219 -29.21 -32.08 44.04
CA LEU A 1219 -28.14 -32.98 44.51
C LEU A 1219 -27.79 -34.29 43.78
N SER A 1220 -26.48 -34.60 43.92
CA SER A 1220 -25.80 -35.89 43.76
C SER A 1220 -25.67 -36.52 42.36
N THR A 1221 -24.43 -36.48 41.84
CA THR A 1221 -23.87 -37.52 40.98
C THR A 1221 -22.48 -37.89 41.47
N THR A 1222 -22.42 -38.72 42.52
CA THR A 1222 -21.20 -39.38 42.98
C THR A 1222 -21.04 -40.73 42.29
N GLU A 1223 -19.86 -40.96 41.69
CA GLU A 1223 -19.12 -42.24 41.71
C GLU A 1223 -19.72 -43.50 41.03
N ALA A 1224 -18.92 -44.51 40.61
CA ALA A 1224 -17.51 -44.61 40.23
C ALA A 1224 -17.22 -46.05 39.71
N LYS A 1225 -15.93 -46.35 39.48
CA LYS A 1225 -15.29 -47.70 39.31
C LYS A 1225 -15.44 -48.29 37.90
N GLY A 1226 -14.42 -48.95 37.34
CA GLY A 1226 -13.04 -49.23 37.80
C GLY A 1226 -12.26 -49.93 36.66
N THR A 1227 -11.02 -50.41 36.81
CA THR A 1227 -10.11 -50.43 37.97
C THR A 1227 -8.66 -50.72 37.50
N GLU A 1228 -7.70 -50.40 38.39
CA GLU A 1228 -6.37 -51.03 38.58
C GLU A 1228 -5.15 -50.52 37.76
N SER A 1229 -3.92 -50.51 38.29
CA SER A 1229 -3.37 -50.35 39.67
C SER A 1229 -1.81 -50.31 39.61
N TYR A 1230 -1.13 -50.06 40.75
CA TYR A 1230 0.34 -50.07 40.96
C TYR A 1230 1.15 -48.91 40.33
N ASP A 1231 2.07 -48.24 41.04
CA ASP A 1231 2.26 -48.16 42.51
C ASP A 1231 3.03 -46.88 42.94
N SER A 1232 3.08 -46.67 44.26
CA SER A 1232 3.97 -45.84 45.11
C SER A 1232 5.23 -45.16 44.50
N ASP A 1233 5.74 -44.01 44.97
CA ASP A 1233 5.52 -43.39 46.30
C ASP A 1233 5.99 -41.91 46.42
N LYS A 1234 5.46 -41.22 47.45
CA LYS A 1234 5.99 -40.03 48.19
C LYS A 1234 6.14 -38.63 47.54
N GLU A 1235 5.71 -37.64 48.34
CA GLU A 1235 6.31 -36.29 48.60
C GLU A 1235 6.75 -35.49 47.34
N GLY A 1236 6.03 -34.47 46.85
CA GLY A 1236 5.38 -33.35 47.56
C GLY A 1236 6.38 -32.19 47.72
N GLY A 1237 6.11 -30.92 47.37
CA GLY A 1237 4.91 -30.25 46.83
C GLY A 1237 5.12 -28.73 46.96
N PHE A 1238 4.30 -27.90 46.28
CA PHE A 1238 4.43 -26.43 46.14
C PHE A 1238 5.63 -26.00 45.25
N GLU A 1239 5.40 -25.42 44.07
CA GLU A 1239 5.04 -24.00 43.76
C GLU A 1239 6.28 -23.09 43.63
N ASP A 1240 6.39 -22.14 42.69
CA ASP A 1240 5.54 -21.83 41.52
C ASP A 1240 6.36 -20.99 40.51
N TYR A 1241 6.13 -21.11 39.18
CA TYR A 1241 6.43 -20.08 38.15
C TYR A 1241 6.10 -20.56 36.71
N PHE A 1242 5.38 -19.70 35.96
CA PHE A 1242 4.96 -19.80 34.54
C PHE A 1242 3.84 -20.79 34.17
#